data_AF-A0A158M093-F1
#
_entry.id   AF-A0A158M093-F1
#
_cell.length_a   1.000
_cell.length_b   1.000
_cell.length_c   1.000
_cell.angle_alpha   90.00
_cell.angle_beta   90.00
_cell.angle_gamma   90.00
#
_symmetry.space_group_name_H-M   'P 1'
#
loop_
_entity.id
_entity.type
_entity.pdbx_description
1 polymer ?
#
loop_
_entity_poly.entity_id
_entity_poly.type
_entity_poly.pdbx_seq_one_letter_code
_entity_poly.pdbx_strand_id
1 'polypeptide(L)'
;MRLPVLFEPACASAIADGFNSFVEIGPHPVLRGYLKDALHTAGATGRILITASRGSDDPEKIHDVAAQLILSGADVDWGTLFPWQGEHANLPAYPWQRERHWHAITAESPLLLTRKRAHPLLGYRHAQHPGLWENVLDTQLQPSLADHVVGEAVVFPGTGFAELALAAALQSHPGDYADIEELEIRAPLLLAASPSKRLRFELDEADGRFRILAREQGSQEPWTPHASGRIRQEAGAIGLGQIPALNIPTRPPDFDRHDHERLTRAVGLDYGTAFRAVAHGWNESADSVLAVLQPDASLAAELASTHLHPALLDCSFQLIIQLLKDDPAIGQGIAFVPAKIGRLSLHAGQGQPSYARARLRRRAPHSLTADFVLFDAQGRPLASVRDARFRSIRLSKGAGEHLDVIDCVLTPRPHPLAPAADNPLQTSALLRDIERMLETTAQRANDRYAQEVDPLLESLCDRLSLEALRAQASGGLTLSAALIERRLRRAPQTVALFEHVLQRCVAAGVAQPAPTGWTLPPDEEGQPTAADIWNSLLREYPDYFPAIYAAGRVGQHLTALLQGKAEVDDIIPLAVTPTAVSRLLLGAETGQQLAAVLEIAQGAPLIGPACCASMDFGVADYSYACPDSQAIDDARHALMDSFPDASAILLNDETLASPAARYDLIIVHCEFDTLHACQQALNYARASLKPDGKLLLRGTHPSPWLDFVFGGRPQWWQGADNVTALPPASRWQQWLHDQGLACEPVIELTASPYTGAYLLLASLPAAQPLVPAADIRRQLILASAAGPDQALAQALHTELQAQGQLSQLASGNTADQLDALIQDTQNRHGPLHDILLLDGWGADSADDAARLHAQVQRCALAAALTQACERTATAATIWIVTRNAGVSMGGGTPQDPAIGDAALWGYGRTLANEASNYRIRLADLPQGTAAIAALAREVRYPDAEDEVLFGALGERFAPRLRVVPPPQGR
;
A
#
# COMPACT_ATOMS: atom_id res chain seq x y z
N MET A 1 15.45 -76.76 -86.90
CA MET A 1 14.24 -76.21 -86.26
C MET A 1 13.03 -76.54 -87.12
N ARG A 2 11.92 -77.03 -86.55
CA ARG A 2 10.72 -77.45 -87.33
C ARG A 2 9.38 -76.98 -86.74
N LEU A 3 9.37 -76.15 -85.69
CA LEU A 3 8.13 -75.62 -85.07
C LEU A 3 7.93 -74.13 -85.42
N PRO A 4 6.68 -73.66 -85.58
CA PRO A 4 6.37 -72.25 -85.84
C PRO A 4 6.66 -71.36 -84.61
N VAL A 5 7.11 -70.13 -84.84
CA VAL A 5 7.36 -69.14 -83.78
C VAL A 5 6.04 -68.45 -83.39
N LEU A 6 5.65 -68.58 -82.12
CA LEU A 6 4.42 -68.01 -81.58
C LEU A 6 4.65 -66.58 -81.03
N PHE A 7 5.07 -65.65 -81.89
CA PHE A 7 5.49 -64.30 -81.47
C PHE A 7 4.32 -63.43 -80.98
N GLU A 8 3.18 -63.45 -81.69
CA GLU A 8 2.00 -62.65 -81.32
C GLU A 8 1.43 -63.05 -79.94
N PRO A 9 1.17 -64.34 -79.64
CA PRO A 9 0.74 -64.75 -78.30
C PRO A 9 1.73 -64.34 -77.18
N ALA A 10 3.04 -64.40 -77.45
CA ALA A 10 4.06 -63.99 -76.48
C ALA A 10 4.01 -62.48 -76.20
N CYS A 11 3.84 -61.65 -77.24
CA CYS A 11 3.70 -60.20 -77.07
C CYS A 11 2.43 -59.83 -76.30
N ALA A 12 1.30 -60.46 -76.63
CA ALA A 12 0.03 -60.24 -75.94
C ALA A 12 0.14 -60.59 -74.45
N SER A 13 0.82 -61.68 -74.10
CA SER A 13 1.07 -62.06 -72.71
C SER A 13 1.92 -61.02 -71.98
N ALA A 14 3.04 -60.58 -72.57
CA ALA A 14 3.90 -59.58 -71.93
C ALA A 14 3.17 -58.24 -71.69
N ILE A 15 2.30 -57.82 -72.62
CA ILE A 15 1.49 -56.61 -72.44
C ILE A 15 0.46 -56.81 -71.32
N ALA A 16 -0.18 -58.00 -71.25
CA ALA A 16 -1.10 -58.33 -70.17
C ALA A 16 -0.41 -58.36 -68.79
N ASP A 17 0.86 -58.77 -68.73
CA ASP A 17 1.70 -58.72 -67.53
C ASP A 17 2.11 -57.29 -67.13
N GLY A 18 1.69 -56.27 -67.91
CA GLY A 18 1.90 -54.85 -67.62
C GLY A 18 3.14 -54.24 -68.27
N PHE A 19 3.89 -54.99 -69.09
CA PHE A 19 5.04 -54.44 -69.80
C PHE A 19 4.59 -53.55 -70.96
N ASN A 20 5.05 -52.30 -70.97
CA ASN A 20 4.71 -51.30 -71.98
C ASN A 20 5.94 -50.70 -72.68
N SER A 21 7.15 -51.13 -72.34
CA SER A 21 8.40 -50.70 -72.98
C SER A 21 9.12 -51.92 -73.56
N PHE A 22 9.27 -51.95 -74.88
CA PHE A 22 9.87 -53.07 -75.62
C PHE A 22 11.14 -52.64 -76.31
N VAL A 23 12.21 -53.41 -76.15
CA VAL A 23 13.50 -53.18 -76.83
C VAL A 23 13.71 -54.26 -77.86
N GLU A 24 13.77 -53.88 -79.13
CA GLU A 24 14.11 -54.78 -80.21
C GLU A 24 15.64 -54.90 -80.32
N ILE A 25 16.18 -56.03 -79.85
CA ILE A 25 17.61 -56.35 -79.88
C ILE A 25 17.94 -57.07 -81.20
N GLY A 26 18.59 -56.37 -82.12
CA GLY A 26 18.97 -56.94 -83.41
C GLY A 26 19.55 -55.90 -84.37
N PRO A 27 20.17 -56.34 -85.49
CA PRO A 27 20.87 -55.47 -86.44
C PRO A 27 19.93 -54.60 -87.31
N HIS A 28 18.62 -54.88 -87.29
CA HIS A 28 17.61 -54.12 -88.01
C HIS A 28 16.22 -54.31 -87.39
N PRO A 29 15.37 -53.26 -87.29
CA PRO A 29 14.03 -53.41 -86.72
C PRO A 29 13.07 -54.07 -87.71
N VAL A 30 12.61 -55.27 -87.38
CA VAL A 30 11.60 -56.04 -88.12
C VAL A 30 10.38 -56.34 -87.26
N LEU A 31 10.48 -56.27 -85.93
CA LEU A 31 9.42 -56.62 -84.98
C LEU A 31 8.56 -55.42 -84.56
N ARG A 32 9.05 -54.19 -84.77
CA ARG A 32 8.35 -52.95 -84.39
C ARG A 32 6.90 -52.86 -84.86
N GLY A 33 6.59 -53.28 -86.09
CA GLY A 33 5.21 -53.25 -86.61
C GLY A 33 4.29 -54.16 -85.79
N TYR A 34 4.69 -55.42 -85.61
CA TYR A 34 3.94 -56.41 -84.85
C TYR A 34 3.76 -56.02 -83.38
N LEU A 35 4.78 -55.43 -82.74
CA LEU A 35 4.68 -54.93 -81.37
C LEU A 35 3.71 -53.75 -81.24
N LYS A 36 3.67 -52.84 -82.24
CA LYS A 36 2.70 -51.73 -82.26
C LYS A 36 1.27 -52.26 -82.40
N ASP A 37 1.07 -53.21 -83.30
CA ASP A 37 -0.24 -53.82 -83.51
C ASP A 37 -0.70 -54.55 -82.24
N ALA A 38 0.19 -55.31 -81.58
CA ALA A 38 -0.12 -55.99 -80.32
C ALA A 38 -0.52 -55.00 -79.19
N LEU A 39 0.22 -53.89 -79.03
CA LEU A 39 -0.13 -52.83 -78.08
C LEU A 39 -1.48 -52.18 -78.41
N HIS A 40 -1.72 -51.89 -79.69
CA HIS A 40 -2.98 -51.32 -80.16
C HIS A 40 -4.17 -52.25 -79.90
N THR A 41 -4.03 -53.54 -80.22
CA THR A 41 -5.04 -54.57 -79.97
C THR A 41 -5.34 -54.73 -78.48
N ALA A 42 -4.32 -54.62 -77.62
CA ALA A 42 -4.49 -54.64 -76.17
C ALA A 42 -5.03 -53.33 -75.59
N GLY A 43 -5.23 -52.27 -76.40
CA GLY A 43 -5.63 -50.94 -75.93
C GLY A 43 -4.57 -50.25 -75.06
N ALA A 44 -3.33 -50.72 -75.10
CA ALA A 44 -2.24 -50.24 -74.27
C ALA A 44 -1.39 -49.20 -75.02
N THR A 45 -0.91 -48.19 -74.29
CA THR A 45 0.12 -47.27 -74.80
C THR A 45 1.48 -47.80 -74.37
N GLY A 46 2.41 -47.86 -75.32
CA GLY A 46 3.74 -48.39 -75.06
C GLY A 46 4.81 -47.85 -76.00
N ARG A 47 6.06 -47.92 -75.57
CA ARG A 47 7.23 -47.45 -76.31
C ARG A 47 8.00 -48.63 -76.87
N ILE A 48 8.37 -48.56 -78.15
CA ILE A 48 9.20 -49.56 -78.80
C ILE A 48 10.51 -48.90 -79.23
N LEU A 49 11.60 -49.36 -78.63
CA LEU A 49 12.94 -48.86 -78.84
C LEU A 49 13.74 -49.85 -79.68
N ILE A 50 14.58 -49.34 -80.56
CA ILE A 50 15.33 -50.12 -81.53
C ILE A 50 16.80 -49.97 -81.23
N THR A 51 17.51 -51.09 -81.11
CA THR A 51 18.95 -51.07 -80.78
C THR A 51 19.85 -50.75 -81.98
N ALA A 52 19.54 -51.26 -83.18
CA ALA A 52 20.30 -50.94 -84.40
C ALA A 52 19.43 -50.94 -85.66
N SER A 53 19.88 -50.21 -86.69
CA SER A 53 19.29 -50.25 -88.03
C SER A 53 20.38 -50.36 -89.10
N ARG A 54 20.00 -50.70 -90.34
CA ARG A 54 20.96 -50.98 -91.40
C ARG A 54 21.68 -49.68 -91.77
N GLY A 55 23.01 -49.69 -91.70
CA GLY A 55 23.85 -48.51 -91.92
C GLY A 55 23.90 -47.54 -90.75
N SER A 56 23.41 -47.94 -89.58
CA SER A 56 23.39 -47.11 -88.38
C SER A 56 23.33 -47.98 -87.12
N ASP A 57 24.46 -48.63 -86.85
CA ASP A 57 24.76 -49.58 -85.78
C ASP A 57 25.84 -49.07 -84.81
N ASP A 58 25.98 -47.74 -84.72
CA ASP A 58 26.91 -47.09 -83.79
C ASP A 58 26.64 -47.51 -82.33
N PRO A 59 27.66 -47.95 -81.56
CA PRO A 59 27.53 -48.24 -80.14
C PRO A 59 26.83 -47.14 -79.32
N GLU A 60 26.94 -45.86 -79.69
CA GLU A 60 26.25 -44.75 -79.00
C GLU A 60 24.72 -44.91 -78.98
N LYS A 61 24.14 -45.58 -79.97
CA LYS A 61 22.69 -45.82 -80.01
C LYS A 61 22.19 -46.67 -78.86
N ILE A 62 23.03 -47.55 -78.32
CA ILE A 62 22.67 -48.35 -77.15
C ILE A 62 22.52 -47.43 -75.94
N HIS A 63 23.38 -46.42 -75.80
CA HIS A 63 23.26 -45.40 -74.75
C HIS A 63 22.01 -44.54 -74.92
N ASP A 64 21.66 -44.15 -76.14
CA ASP A 64 20.42 -43.42 -76.42
C ASP A 64 19.17 -44.25 -76.09
N VAL A 65 19.17 -45.55 -76.43
CA VAL A 65 18.09 -46.47 -76.08
C VAL A 65 17.99 -46.61 -74.56
N ALA A 66 19.11 -46.75 -73.85
CA ALA A 66 19.13 -46.80 -72.39
C ALA A 66 18.61 -45.50 -71.75
N ALA A 67 19.02 -44.33 -72.26
CA ALA A 67 18.52 -43.04 -71.80
C ALA A 67 16.99 -42.91 -72.02
N GLN A 68 16.49 -43.36 -73.17
CA GLN A 68 15.06 -43.36 -73.45
C GLN A 68 14.28 -44.34 -72.57
N LEU A 69 14.86 -45.47 -72.17
CA LEU A 69 14.27 -46.38 -71.18
C LEU A 69 14.18 -45.72 -69.80
N ILE A 70 15.28 -45.09 -69.34
CA ILE A 70 15.31 -44.34 -68.07
C ILE A 70 14.22 -43.26 -68.07
N LEU A 71 14.13 -42.46 -69.14
CA LEU A 71 13.10 -41.43 -69.30
C LEU A 71 11.68 -42.01 -69.39
N SER A 72 11.53 -43.28 -69.76
CA SER A 72 10.25 -43.99 -69.79
C SER A 72 9.92 -44.63 -68.43
N GLY A 73 10.77 -44.47 -67.41
CA GLY A 73 10.56 -44.98 -66.06
C GLY A 73 11.06 -46.41 -65.83
N ALA A 74 11.95 -46.93 -66.68
CA ALA A 74 12.59 -48.21 -66.42
C ALA A 74 13.39 -48.16 -65.10
N ASP A 75 13.26 -49.20 -64.29
CA ASP A 75 14.07 -49.35 -63.08
C ASP A 75 15.52 -49.62 -63.48
N VAL A 76 16.45 -48.79 -63.00
CA VAL A 76 17.86 -48.81 -63.40
C VAL A 76 18.72 -49.04 -62.19
N ASP A 77 19.50 -50.11 -62.23
CA ASP A 77 20.58 -50.33 -61.29
C ASP A 77 21.77 -49.40 -61.63
N TRP A 78 21.75 -48.22 -60.99
CA TRP A 78 22.81 -47.22 -61.13
C TRP A 78 24.19 -47.74 -60.71
N GLY A 79 24.26 -48.77 -59.86
CA GLY A 79 25.52 -49.39 -59.46
C GLY A 79 26.23 -50.10 -60.61
N THR A 80 25.50 -50.50 -61.66
CA THR A 80 26.10 -51.12 -62.86
C THR A 80 26.72 -50.06 -63.79
N LEU A 81 26.08 -48.89 -63.93
CA LEU A 81 26.57 -47.79 -64.80
C LEU A 81 27.62 -46.93 -64.11
N PHE A 82 27.52 -46.77 -62.78
CA PHE A 82 28.43 -46.01 -61.95
C PHE A 82 28.99 -46.88 -60.81
N PRO A 83 29.82 -47.90 -61.10
CA PRO A 83 30.33 -48.84 -60.09
C PRO A 83 31.41 -48.24 -59.18
N TRP A 84 31.71 -46.94 -59.31
CA TRP A 84 32.72 -46.22 -58.54
C TRP A 84 32.07 -45.08 -57.76
N GLN A 85 32.59 -44.76 -56.56
CA GLN A 85 32.17 -43.56 -55.85
C GLN A 85 32.71 -42.30 -56.55
N GLY A 86 31.82 -41.50 -57.12
CA GLY A 86 32.14 -40.18 -57.68
C GLY A 86 31.94 -39.04 -56.66
N GLU A 87 32.45 -37.85 -56.98
CA GLU A 87 32.20 -36.64 -56.21
C GLU A 87 30.85 -36.01 -56.60
N HIS A 88 30.10 -35.49 -55.62
CA HIS A 88 28.83 -34.82 -55.87
C HIS A 88 29.04 -33.46 -56.57
N ALA A 89 28.53 -33.31 -57.79
CA ALA A 89 28.51 -32.04 -58.48
C ALA A 89 27.28 -31.20 -58.07
N ASN A 90 27.49 -29.92 -57.78
CA ASN A 90 26.39 -29.00 -57.47
C ASN A 90 25.68 -28.59 -58.76
N LEU A 91 24.52 -29.18 -59.05
CA LEU A 91 23.71 -28.87 -60.22
C LEU A 91 22.80 -27.65 -59.96
N PRO A 92 22.41 -26.89 -61.01
CA PRO A 92 21.46 -25.80 -60.84
C PRO A 92 20.16 -26.27 -60.17
N ALA A 93 19.66 -25.49 -59.22
CA ALA A 93 18.38 -25.76 -58.58
C ALA A 93 17.23 -25.68 -59.59
N TYR A 94 16.10 -26.33 -59.29
CA TYR A 94 14.90 -26.31 -60.13
C TYR A 94 14.49 -24.86 -60.48
N PRO A 95 14.37 -24.49 -61.76
CA PRO A 95 14.05 -23.13 -62.16
C PRO A 95 12.55 -22.87 -61.96
N TRP A 96 12.17 -22.46 -60.75
CA TRP A 96 10.81 -22.05 -60.43
C TRP A 96 10.29 -20.99 -61.41
N GLN A 97 9.06 -21.16 -61.90
CA GLN A 97 8.34 -20.14 -62.66
C GLN A 97 7.93 -19.01 -61.69
N ARG A 98 8.81 -18.02 -61.53
CA ARG A 98 8.64 -16.93 -60.56
C ARG A 98 7.58 -15.93 -61.01
N GLU A 99 6.32 -16.22 -60.71
CA GLU A 99 5.20 -15.28 -60.83
C GLU A 99 4.93 -14.54 -59.52
N ARG A 100 4.55 -13.26 -59.60
CA ARG A 100 4.34 -12.40 -58.42
C ARG A 100 2.89 -12.50 -57.93
N HIS A 101 2.66 -13.27 -56.87
CA HIS A 101 1.35 -13.37 -56.21
C HIS A 101 1.32 -12.54 -54.90
N TRP A 102 0.98 -11.26 -55.00
CA TRP A 102 0.76 -10.36 -53.84
C TRP A 102 -0.58 -9.62 -54.01
N HIS A 103 -1.32 -9.39 -52.92
CA HIS A 103 -2.54 -8.56 -52.97
C HIS A 103 -2.19 -7.10 -53.25
N ALA A 104 -2.85 -6.48 -54.21
CA ALA A 104 -2.66 -5.06 -54.52
C ALA A 104 -3.26 -4.18 -53.41
N ILE A 105 -2.53 -3.14 -53.00
CA ILE A 105 -3.06 -2.11 -52.08
C ILE A 105 -4.12 -1.31 -52.85
N THR A 106 -5.37 -1.39 -52.40
CA THR A 106 -6.49 -0.60 -52.94
C THR A 106 -6.71 0.68 -52.12
N ALA A 107 -7.49 1.62 -52.64
CA ALA A 107 -7.86 2.84 -51.91
C ALA A 107 -8.67 2.56 -50.62
N GLU A 108 -9.26 1.38 -50.51
CA GLU A 108 -10.02 0.93 -49.33
C GLU A 108 -9.14 0.24 -48.28
N SER A 109 -7.86 0.01 -48.58
CA SER A 109 -6.93 -0.62 -47.64
C SER A 109 -6.70 0.32 -46.46
N PRO A 110 -6.83 -0.15 -45.20
CA PRO A 110 -6.53 0.66 -44.02
C PRO A 110 -5.02 0.91 -43.83
N LEU A 111 -4.18 0.43 -44.75
CA LEU A 111 -2.72 0.62 -44.77
C LEU A 111 -2.02 0.19 -43.46
N LEU A 112 -2.61 -0.74 -42.70
CA LEU A 112 -2.09 -1.16 -41.39
C LEU A 112 -0.66 -1.74 -41.46
N LEU A 113 -0.30 -2.37 -42.57
CA LEU A 113 1.05 -2.92 -42.80
C LEU A 113 2.06 -1.86 -43.26
N THR A 114 1.60 -0.71 -43.75
CA THR A 114 2.46 0.36 -44.31
C THR A 114 2.38 1.68 -43.53
N ARG A 115 1.58 1.72 -42.44
CA ARG A 115 1.46 2.90 -41.58
C ARG A 115 2.82 3.29 -41.01
N LYS A 116 3.14 4.57 -41.09
CA LYS A 116 4.34 5.14 -40.47
C LYS A 116 3.98 5.68 -39.10
N ARG A 117 4.82 5.41 -38.12
CA ARG A 117 4.70 6.03 -36.80
C ARG A 117 5.03 7.51 -36.96
N ALA A 118 4.11 8.38 -36.58
CA ALA A 118 4.28 9.83 -36.70
C ALA A 118 5.22 10.36 -35.61
N HIS A 119 5.10 9.84 -34.38
CA HIS A 119 5.90 10.23 -33.23
C HIS A 119 5.95 9.08 -32.20
N PRO A 120 7.03 8.90 -31.42
CA PRO A 120 7.13 7.81 -30.43
C PRO A 120 5.97 7.75 -29.42
N LEU A 121 5.51 8.91 -28.94
CA LEU A 121 4.39 9.00 -27.98
C LEU A 121 3.02 9.15 -28.64
N LEU A 122 2.90 9.92 -29.74
CA LEU A 122 1.62 10.17 -30.42
C LEU A 122 1.14 8.93 -31.19
N GLY A 123 2.08 8.11 -31.66
CA GLY A 123 1.80 6.88 -32.38
C GLY A 123 1.48 7.09 -33.85
N TYR A 124 0.38 6.50 -34.30
CA TYR A 124 -0.01 6.42 -35.71
C TYR A 124 -1.24 7.27 -35.98
N ARG A 125 -1.21 8.01 -37.10
CA ARG A 125 -2.40 8.73 -37.59
C ARG A 125 -3.46 7.74 -38.05
N HIS A 126 -4.72 8.01 -37.74
CA HIS A 126 -5.85 7.22 -38.22
C HIS A 126 -6.21 7.62 -39.65
N ALA A 127 -6.24 6.66 -40.57
CA ALA A 127 -6.43 6.95 -41.99
C ALA A 127 -7.82 7.54 -42.30
N GLN A 128 -8.86 7.07 -41.61
CA GLN A 128 -10.26 7.45 -41.88
C GLN A 128 -10.79 8.60 -41.01
N HIS A 129 -10.02 9.05 -40.02
CA HIS A 129 -10.44 10.10 -39.08
C HIS A 129 -9.33 11.16 -39.00
N PRO A 130 -9.45 12.27 -39.76
CA PRO A 130 -8.56 13.42 -39.62
C PRO A 130 -8.50 13.90 -38.17
N GLY A 131 -7.35 14.44 -37.76
CA GLY A 131 -7.14 14.85 -36.37
C GLY A 131 -7.08 13.72 -35.33
N LEU A 132 -7.10 12.44 -35.71
CA LEU A 132 -7.05 11.32 -34.76
C LEU A 132 -5.73 10.54 -34.85
N TRP A 133 -5.09 10.31 -33.70
CA TRP A 133 -3.92 9.43 -33.56
C TRP A 133 -4.14 8.41 -32.45
N GLU A 134 -3.51 7.24 -32.61
CA GLU A 134 -3.51 6.20 -31.59
C GLU A 134 -2.13 5.61 -31.37
N ASN A 135 -1.85 5.26 -30.12
CA ASN A 135 -0.64 4.57 -29.73
C ASN A 135 -0.93 3.52 -28.65
N VAL A 136 0.03 2.63 -28.43
CA VAL A 136 0.06 1.74 -27.26
C VAL A 136 1.30 2.11 -26.46
N LEU A 137 1.10 2.39 -25.17
CA LEU A 137 2.14 2.82 -24.24
C LEU A 137 2.21 1.86 -23.05
N ASP A 138 3.41 1.44 -22.72
CA ASP A 138 3.78 0.73 -21.50
C ASP A 138 5.27 0.96 -21.23
N THR A 139 5.74 0.52 -20.07
CA THR A 139 7.14 0.69 -19.65
C THR A 139 8.12 -0.27 -20.34
N GLN A 140 7.65 -1.27 -21.09
CA GLN A 140 8.54 -2.12 -21.89
C GLN A 140 8.82 -1.50 -23.27
N LEU A 141 7.79 -0.91 -23.89
CA LEU A 141 7.87 -0.22 -25.17
C LEU A 141 8.51 1.16 -25.06
N GLN A 142 8.37 1.81 -23.89
CA GLN A 142 8.98 3.09 -23.57
C GLN A 142 9.67 3.03 -22.19
N PRO A 143 10.87 2.45 -22.10
CA PRO A 143 11.58 2.23 -20.83
C PRO A 143 11.82 3.51 -20.03
N SER A 144 12.11 4.63 -20.70
CA SER A 144 12.33 5.92 -20.03
C SER A 144 11.13 6.37 -19.20
N LEU A 145 9.90 6.00 -19.56
CA LEU A 145 8.70 6.34 -18.80
C LEU A 145 8.59 5.60 -17.46
N ALA A 146 9.30 4.49 -17.29
CA ALA A 146 9.36 3.75 -16.01
C ALA A 146 10.01 4.59 -14.89
N ASP A 147 10.88 5.52 -15.28
CA ASP A 147 11.64 6.36 -14.35
C ASP A 147 10.84 7.58 -13.84
N HIS A 148 9.60 7.79 -14.28
CA HIS A 148 8.74 8.83 -13.70
C HIS A 148 7.83 8.26 -12.61
N VAL A 149 8.41 8.08 -11.43
CA VAL A 149 7.73 7.52 -10.25
C VAL A 149 7.22 8.64 -9.35
N VAL A 150 5.93 8.60 -9.01
CA VAL A 150 5.28 9.54 -8.09
C VAL A 150 4.64 8.73 -6.97
N GLY A 151 5.17 8.85 -5.75
CA GLY A 151 4.88 7.89 -4.68
C GLY A 151 5.49 6.54 -5.02
N GLU A 152 4.66 5.51 -5.17
CA GLU A 152 5.08 4.15 -5.55
C GLU A 152 4.65 3.78 -6.98
N ALA A 153 3.91 4.65 -7.67
CA ALA A 153 3.35 4.36 -8.98
C ALA A 153 4.17 5.00 -10.10
N VAL A 154 4.35 4.26 -11.19
CA VAL A 154 4.84 4.82 -12.46
C VAL A 154 3.70 5.60 -13.10
N VAL A 155 3.84 6.92 -13.14
CA VAL A 155 2.83 7.83 -13.68
C VAL A 155 3.34 8.41 -14.99
N PHE A 156 2.54 8.43 -16.04
CA PHE A 156 2.88 9.17 -17.25
C PHE A 156 3.06 10.65 -16.91
N PRO A 157 4.21 11.24 -17.22
CA PRO A 157 4.54 12.59 -16.77
C PRO A 157 3.57 13.62 -17.35
N GLY A 158 3.24 14.65 -16.57
CA GLY A 158 2.41 15.76 -17.05
C GLY A 158 2.99 16.43 -18.31
N THR A 159 4.32 16.45 -18.40
CA THR A 159 5.09 16.93 -19.55
C THR A 159 5.01 16.00 -20.77
N GLY A 160 4.66 14.73 -20.57
CA GLY A 160 4.36 13.80 -21.66
C GLY A 160 3.11 14.21 -22.44
N PHE A 161 2.09 14.75 -21.76
CA PHE A 161 0.91 15.32 -22.44
C PHE A 161 1.27 16.56 -23.25
N ALA A 162 2.20 17.39 -22.76
CA ALA A 162 2.71 18.53 -23.49
C ALA A 162 3.43 18.10 -24.78
N GLU A 163 4.29 17.08 -24.71
CA GLU A 163 4.99 16.54 -25.89
C GLU A 163 4.01 15.92 -26.91
N LEU A 164 2.97 15.21 -26.46
CA LEU A 164 1.90 14.73 -27.33
C LEU A 164 1.22 15.87 -28.10
N ALA A 165 0.91 16.96 -27.39
CA ALA A 165 0.28 18.13 -27.98
C ALA A 165 1.21 18.87 -28.97
N LEU A 166 2.50 19.01 -28.65
CA LEU A 166 3.51 19.57 -29.54
C LEU A 166 3.70 18.74 -30.81
N ALA A 167 3.78 17.41 -30.66
CA ALA A 167 3.88 16.49 -31.79
C ALA A 167 2.63 16.59 -32.69
N ALA A 168 1.43 16.64 -32.12
CA ALA A 168 0.21 16.85 -32.89
C ALA A 168 0.19 18.21 -33.60
N ALA A 169 0.66 19.27 -32.92
CA ALA A 169 0.73 20.61 -33.48
C ALA A 169 1.63 20.67 -34.72
N LEU A 170 2.83 20.10 -34.65
CA LEU A 170 3.80 20.09 -35.76
C LEU A 170 3.39 19.15 -36.90
N GLN A 171 2.59 18.12 -36.61
CA GLN A 171 2.01 17.24 -37.65
C GLN A 171 0.86 17.92 -38.40
N SER A 172 0.02 18.69 -37.71
CA SER A 172 -1.11 19.41 -38.32
C SER A 172 -0.72 20.74 -38.95
N HIS A 173 0.23 21.45 -38.36
CA HIS A 173 0.74 22.74 -38.82
C HIS A 173 2.27 22.70 -38.88
N PRO A 174 2.85 22.13 -39.95
CA PRO A 174 4.30 22.07 -40.10
C PRO A 174 4.92 23.47 -40.12
N GLY A 175 5.91 23.69 -39.27
CA GLY A 175 6.62 24.96 -39.15
C GLY A 175 7.70 24.92 -38.08
N ASP A 176 8.40 26.04 -37.93
CA ASP A 176 9.49 26.16 -36.95
C ASP A 176 8.97 26.39 -35.52
N TYR A 177 7.69 26.72 -35.33
CA TYR A 177 7.13 27.04 -34.03
C TYR A 177 5.87 26.22 -33.73
N ALA A 178 5.68 25.86 -32.46
CA ALA A 178 4.46 25.25 -31.94
C ALA A 178 4.01 25.95 -30.66
N ASP A 179 2.72 26.28 -30.60
CA ASP A 179 2.08 26.96 -29.46
C ASP A 179 0.88 26.14 -28.97
N ILE A 180 0.90 25.80 -27.67
CA ILE A 180 -0.18 25.12 -26.95
C ILE A 180 -0.73 26.07 -25.89
N GLU A 181 -2.04 26.17 -25.79
CA GLU A 181 -2.75 26.96 -24.78
C GLU A 181 -3.67 26.08 -23.94
N GLU A 182 -3.81 26.45 -22.67
CA GLU A 182 -4.79 25.90 -21.75
C GLU A 182 -4.75 24.36 -21.65
N LEU A 183 -3.53 23.77 -21.66
CA LEU A 183 -3.34 22.34 -21.45
C LEU A 183 -3.68 22.02 -19.98
N GLU A 184 -4.80 21.38 -19.76
CA GLU A 184 -5.29 20.95 -18.45
C GLU A 184 -5.17 19.43 -18.31
N ILE A 185 -4.57 18.99 -17.20
CA ILE A 185 -4.43 17.58 -16.83
C ILE A 185 -5.58 17.26 -15.88
N ARG A 186 -6.47 16.37 -16.31
CA ARG A 186 -7.71 16.01 -15.62
C ARG A 186 -7.58 14.78 -14.74
N ALA A 187 -6.77 13.81 -15.17
CA ALA A 187 -6.54 12.57 -14.46
C ALA A 187 -5.12 12.03 -14.75
N PRO A 188 -4.43 11.46 -13.75
CA PRO A 188 -3.14 10.80 -13.97
C PRO A 188 -3.32 9.57 -14.88
N LEU A 189 -2.31 9.27 -15.69
CA LEU A 189 -2.26 8.05 -16.51
C LEU A 189 -1.21 7.10 -15.93
N LEU A 190 -1.65 6.03 -15.28
CA LEU A 190 -0.74 5.03 -14.69
C LEU A 190 -0.20 4.09 -15.76
N LEU A 191 1.10 3.80 -15.71
CA LEU A 191 1.77 2.87 -16.60
C LEU A 191 2.35 1.70 -15.81
N ALA A 192 2.46 0.55 -16.48
CA ALA A 192 3.10 -0.66 -15.97
C ALA A 192 3.84 -1.34 -17.12
N ALA A 193 4.53 -2.44 -16.86
CA ALA A 193 5.08 -3.30 -17.92
C ALA A 193 3.96 -4.08 -18.64
N SER A 194 2.90 -4.39 -17.90
CA SER A 194 1.63 -4.96 -18.36
C SER A 194 0.57 -4.67 -17.30
N PRO A 195 -0.69 -4.38 -17.67
CA PRO A 195 -1.21 -4.27 -19.03
C PRO A 195 -0.86 -2.92 -19.69
N SER A 196 -0.67 -2.93 -21.01
CA SER A 196 -0.41 -1.71 -21.78
C SER A 196 -1.64 -0.80 -21.85
N LYS A 197 -1.42 0.51 -22.00
CA LYS A 197 -2.48 1.50 -22.20
C LYS A 197 -2.59 1.87 -23.68
N ARG A 198 -3.80 1.77 -24.24
CA ARG A 198 -4.11 2.34 -25.55
C ARG A 198 -4.39 3.82 -25.37
N LEU A 199 -3.61 4.67 -26.01
CA LEU A 199 -3.75 6.12 -26.00
C LEU A 199 -4.40 6.58 -27.30
N ARG A 200 -5.27 7.58 -27.21
CA ARG A 200 -5.91 8.24 -28.33
C ARG A 200 -5.80 9.75 -28.18
N PHE A 201 -5.36 10.41 -29.24
CA PHE A 201 -5.34 11.87 -29.36
C PHE A 201 -6.38 12.28 -30.39
N GLU A 202 -7.26 13.21 -30.02
CA GLU A 202 -8.31 13.75 -30.89
C GLU A 202 -8.12 15.27 -30.99
N LEU A 203 -7.95 15.78 -32.21
CA LEU A 203 -7.82 17.19 -32.56
C LEU A 203 -9.02 17.63 -33.39
N ASP A 204 -9.69 18.68 -32.94
CA ASP A 204 -10.60 19.46 -33.77
C ASP A 204 -9.79 20.47 -34.58
N GLU A 205 -9.61 20.20 -35.87
CA GLU A 205 -8.82 21.06 -36.77
C GLU A 205 -9.48 22.45 -36.98
N ALA A 206 -10.79 22.59 -36.71
CA ALA A 206 -11.51 23.85 -36.96
C ALA A 206 -11.17 24.95 -35.94
N ASP A 207 -11.00 24.59 -34.67
CA ASP A 207 -10.67 25.56 -33.61
C ASP A 207 -9.42 25.23 -32.80
N GLY A 208 -8.79 24.08 -33.06
CA GLY A 208 -7.54 23.63 -32.45
C GLY A 208 -7.72 22.94 -31.10
N ARG A 209 -8.94 22.72 -30.60
CA ARG A 209 -9.16 22.00 -29.34
C ARG A 209 -8.75 20.54 -29.47
N PHE A 210 -8.09 20.00 -28.46
CA PHE A 210 -7.72 18.60 -28.42
C PHE A 210 -8.07 17.90 -27.11
N ARG A 211 -8.17 16.57 -27.18
CA ARG A 211 -8.35 15.67 -26.05
C ARG A 211 -7.38 14.50 -26.15
N ILE A 212 -6.83 14.13 -25.00
CA ILE A 212 -5.98 12.95 -24.84
C ILE A 212 -6.75 11.97 -23.96
N LEU A 213 -7.06 10.81 -24.51
CA LEU A 213 -7.81 9.76 -23.84
C LEU A 213 -6.96 8.50 -23.76
N ALA A 214 -7.20 7.68 -22.74
CA ALA A 214 -6.60 6.37 -22.65
C ALA A 214 -7.57 5.35 -22.07
N ARG A 215 -7.28 4.08 -22.34
CA ARG A 215 -7.90 2.93 -21.68
C ARG A 215 -6.93 1.76 -21.72
N GLU A 216 -7.23 0.72 -20.97
CA GLU A 216 -6.44 -0.50 -21.03
C GLU A 216 -6.54 -1.21 -22.40
N GLN A 217 -5.41 -1.71 -22.89
CA GLN A 217 -5.34 -2.42 -24.16
C GLN A 217 -6.14 -3.74 -24.06
N GLY A 218 -7.17 -3.87 -24.90
CA GLY A 218 -8.06 -5.03 -24.90
C GLY A 218 -9.32 -4.87 -24.04
N SER A 219 -9.40 -3.83 -23.21
CA SER A 219 -10.60 -3.52 -22.42
C SER A 219 -11.73 -2.93 -23.28
N GLN A 220 -12.98 -3.22 -22.88
CA GLN A 220 -14.20 -2.64 -23.44
C GLN A 220 -14.71 -1.45 -22.62
N GLU A 221 -14.01 -1.06 -21.57
CA GLU A 221 -14.34 0.13 -20.79
C GLU A 221 -14.33 1.41 -21.65
N PRO A 222 -15.13 2.42 -21.27
CA PRO A 222 -15.10 3.73 -21.90
C PRO A 222 -13.70 4.37 -21.83
N TRP A 223 -13.40 5.22 -22.80
CA TRP A 223 -12.17 6.01 -22.82
C TRP A 223 -12.15 7.03 -21.68
N THR A 224 -11.07 7.05 -20.90
CA THR A 224 -10.88 8.01 -19.81
C THR A 224 -10.16 9.25 -20.35
N PRO A 225 -10.71 10.48 -20.17
CA PRO A 225 -10.02 11.71 -20.55
C PRO A 225 -8.93 12.07 -19.55
N HIS A 226 -7.68 12.14 -20.01
CA HIS A 226 -6.53 12.47 -19.15
C HIS A 226 -6.08 13.92 -19.29
N ALA A 227 -6.11 14.48 -20.50
CA ALA A 227 -5.74 15.87 -20.73
C ALA A 227 -6.55 16.50 -21.86
N SER A 228 -6.66 17.82 -21.85
CA SER A 228 -7.29 18.62 -22.90
C SER A 228 -6.58 19.95 -23.05
N GLY A 229 -6.64 20.57 -24.21
CA GLY A 229 -6.10 21.91 -24.43
C GLY A 229 -6.42 22.44 -25.81
N ARG A 230 -5.66 23.43 -26.26
CA ARG A 230 -5.79 24.02 -27.59
C ARG A 230 -4.44 24.19 -28.28
N ILE A 231 -4.38 23.85 -29.56
CA ILE A 231 -3.26 24.12 -30.47
C ILE A 231 -3.56 25.41 -31.24
N ARG A 232 -2.61 26.34 -31.30
CA ARG A 232 -2.77 27.54 -32.14
C ARG A 232 -2.35 27.28 -33.58
N GLN A 233 -3.16 27.73 -34.54
CA GLN A 233 -2.86 27.61 -35.98
C GLN A 233 -1.71 28.53 -36.41
N GLU A 234 -1.63 29.75 -35.86
CA GLU A 234 -0.55 30.71 -36.12
C GLU A 234 0.41 30.77 -34.92
N ALA A 235 1.25 29.74 -34.79
CA ALA A 235 2.39 29.78 -33.88
C ALA A 235 3.48 30.70 -34.47
N GLY A 236 4.16 31.49 -33.62
CA GLY A 236 5.11 32.48 -34.12
C GLY A 236 6.22 32.85 -33.13
N ALA A 237 7.32 33.34 -33.68
CA ALA A 237 8.54 33.68 -32.95
C ALA A 237 8.38 34.77 -31.88
N ILE A 238 7.30 35.55 -31.89
CA ILE A 238 7.14 36.76 -31.07
C ILE A 238 7.29 36.47 -29.57
N GLY A 239 6.72 35.37 -29.08
CA GLY A 239 6.76 35.02 -27.65
C GLY A 239 8.15 34.65 -27.14
N LEU A 240 8.89 33.84 -27.91
CA LEU A 240 10.24 33.37 -27.57
C LEU A 240 11.31 34.42 -27.90
N GLY A 241 11.13 35.20 -28.98
CA GLY A 241 12.08 36.22 -29.44
C GLY A 241 12.20 37.43 -28.50
N GLN A 242 11.26 37.60 -27.57
CA GLN A 242 11.34 38.61 -26.51
C GLN A 242 12.17 38.15 -25.30
N ILE A 243 12.49 36.87 -25.20
CA ILE A 243 13.26 36.31 -24.09
C ILE A 243 14.75 36.55 -24.38
N PRO A 244 15.48 37.24 -23.49
CA PRO A 244 16.91 37.47 -23.69
C PRO A 244 17.68 36.15 -23.60
N ALA A 245 18.82 36.08 -24.30
CA ALA A 245 19.75 34.98 -24.14
C ALA A 245 20.22 34.85 -22.68
N LEU A 246 20.46 33.62 -22.26
CA LEU A 246 20.87 33.28 -20.90
C LEU A 246 22.29 33.79 -20.63
N ASN A 247 22.45 34.58 -19.55
CA ASN A 247 23.75 34.86 -18.98
C ASN A 247 24.12 33.74 -18.00
N ILE A 248 25.08 32.89 -18.38
CA ILE A 248 25.48 31.74 -17.58
C ILE A 248 26.31 32.21 -16.38
N PRO A 249 25.93 31.90 -15.13
CA PRO A 249 26.69 32.29 -13.95
C PRO A 249 28.12 31.73 -13.97
N THR A 250 29.11 32.56 -13.60
CA THR A 250 30.53 32.15 -13.49
C THR A 250 30.94 31.73 -12.09
N ARG A 251 30.05 31.89 -11.10
CA ARG A 251 30.26 31.46 -9.70
C ARG A 251 29.95 29.96 -9.52
N PRO A 252 30.48 29.30 -8.47
CA PRO A 252 30.10 27.92 -8.15
C PRO A 252 28.58 27.74 -7.97
N PRO A 253 28.04 26.54 -8.29
CA PRO A 253 26.62 26.21 -8.09
C PRO A 253 26.25 26.16 -6.61
N ASP A 254 24.97 26.42 -6.31
CA ASP A 254 24.41 26.38 -4.94
C ASP A 254 23.90 25.00 -4.54
N PHE A 255 23.61 24.14 -5.51
CA PHE A 255 23.20 22.76 -5.30
C PHE A 255 23.71 21.91 -6.46
N ASP A 256 24.00 20.65 -6.16
CA ASP A 256 24.31 19.63 -7.16
C ASP A 256 23.14 18.65 -7.35
N ARG A 257 23.37 17.64 -8.19
CA ARG A 257 22.44 16.54 -8.43
C ARG A 257 22.03 15.82 -7.15
N HIS A 258 22.97 15.52 -6.26
CA HIS A 258 22.69 14.75 -5.05
C HIS A 258 21.79 15.53 -4.10
N ASP A 259 22.06 16.83 -3.93
CA ASP A 259 21.21 17.74 -3.16
C ASP A 259 19.79 17.84 -3.75
N HIS A 260 19.70 17.95 -5.07
CA HIS A 260 18.41 18.01 -5.76
C HIS A 260 17.60 16.73 -5.58
N GLU A 261 18.21 15.56 -5.79
CA GLU A 261 17.54 14.27 -5.63
C GLU A 261 17.14 14.01 -4.17
N ARG A 262 17.94 14.47 -3.20
CA ARG A 262 17.58 14.37 -1.78
C ARG A 262 16.28 15.13 -1.50
N LEU A 263 16.09 16.32 -2.10
CA LEU A 263 14.89 17.12 -1.93
C LEU A 263 13.67 16.51 -2.64
N THR A 264 13.82 15.94 -3.85
CA THR A 264 12.71 15.26 -4.53
C THR A 264 12.29 14.00 -3.77
N ARG A 265 13.25 13.19 -3.29
CA ARG A 265 12.96 12.00 -2.48
C ARG A 265 12.30 12.36 -1.14
N ALA A 266 12.65 13.49 -0.53
CA ALA A 266 12.04 13.94 0.73
C ALA A 266 10.53 14.16 0.63
N VAL A 267 10.00 14.46 -0.55
CA VAL A 267 8.56 14.64 -0.82
C VAL A 267 7.90 13.43 -1.50
N GLY A 268 8.59 12.30 -1.62
CA GLY A 268 8.05 11.08 -2.24
C GLY A 268 8.12 11.06 -3.78
N LEU A 269 9.00 11.87 -4.38
CA LEU A 269 9.26 11.85 -5.83
C LEU A 269 10.61 11.16 -6.09
N ASP A 270 10.57 9.83 -6.25
CA ASP A 270 11.75 9.01 -6.53
C ASP A 270 11.94 8.76 -8.03
N TYR A 271 12.27 9.84 -8.75
CA TYR A 271 12.58 9.78 -10.17
C TYR A 271 13.69 8.76 -10.44
N GLY A 272 13.61 7.98 -11.52
CA GLY A 272 14.68 7.11 -12.01
C GLY A 272 15.65 7.85 -12.95
N THR A 273 16.54 7.10 -13.59
CA THR A 273 17.71 7.64 -14.32
C THR A 273 17.35 8.65 -15.41
N ALA A 274 16.32 8.39 -16.22
CA ALA A 274 15.87 9.28 -17.29
C ALA A 274 15.40 10.65 -16.78
N PHE A 275 14.79 10.70 -15.58
CA PHE A 275 14.20 11.92 -14.99
C PHE A 275 15.13 12.63 -14.00
N ARG A 276 16.42 12.27 -13.97
CA ARG A 276 17.47 12.91 -13.17
C ARG A 276 18.39 13.77 -14.06
N ALA A 277 17.86 14.62 -14.93
CA ALA A 277 18.74 15.42 -15.80
C ALA A 277 19.37 16.64 -15.09
N VAL A 278 18.86 17.06 -13.93
CA VAL A 278 19.43 18.19 -13.18
C VAL A 278 20.83 17.86 -12.68
N ALA A 279 21.85 18.51 -13.24
CA ALA A 279 23.24 18.27 -12.89
C ALA A 279 23.70 19.12 -11.70
N HIS A 280 23.35 20.41 -11.73
CA HIS A 280 23.61 21.41 -10.70
C HIS A 280 22.86 22.69 -11.04
N GLY A 281 22.78 23.64 -10.12
CA GLY A 281 22.14 24.93 -10.39
C GLY A 281 22.46 26.04 -9.41
N TRP A 282 21.84 27.19 -9.64
CA TRP A 282 22.00 28.44 -8.91
C TRP A 282 20.64 28.97 -8.49
N ASN A 283 20.50 29.33 -7.23
CA ASN A 283 19.39 30.10 -6.71
C ASN A 283 19.64 31.57 -7.08
N GLU A 284 18.98 32.04 -8.14
CA GLU A 284 19.16 33.41 -8.64
C GLU A 284 18.50 34.44 -7.72
N SER A 285 17.36 34.08 -7.13
CA SER A 285 16.60 34.86 -6.16
C SER A 285 15.66 33.94 -5.34
N ALA A 286 14.90 34.51 -4.40
CA ALA A 286 13.88 33.75 -3.65
C ALA A 286 12.76 33.18 -4.56
N ASP A 287 12.56 33.76 -5.74
CA ASP A 287 11.55 33.37 -6.71
C ASP A 287 12.12 32.75 -7.99
N SER A 288 13.45 32.62 -8.16
CA SER A 288 14.06 32.15 -9.41
C SER A 288 15.23 31.19 -9.19
N VAL A 289 15.23 30.07 -9.93
CA VAL A 289 16.31 29.07 -9.95
C VAL A 289 16.70 28.78 -11.39
N LEU A 290 18.00 28.68 -11.64
CA LEU A 290 18.59 28.25 -12.91
C LEU A 290 19.32 26.92 -12.70
N ALA A 291 19.15 25.96 -13.60
CA ALA A 291 19.87 24.70 -13.55
C ALA A 291 20.47 24.30 -14.90
N VAL A 292 21.57 23.56 -14.83
CA VAL A 292 22.16 22.82 -15.95
C VAL A 292 21.47 21.47 -16.06
N LEU A 293 21.04 21.14 -17.28
CA LEU A 293 20.47 19.85 -17.61
C LEU A 293 21.50 19.01 -18.38
N GLN A 294 21.78 17.82 -17.86
CA GLN A 294 22.62 16.81 -18.45
C GLN A 294 21.82 15.49 -18.49
N PRO A 295 21.14 15.18 -19.62
CA PRO A 295 20.39 13.94 -19.75
C PRO A 295 21.32 12.73 -19.71
N ASP A 296 20.76 11.60 -19.26
CA ASP A 296 21.46 10.32 -19.29
C ASP A 296 21.70 9.84 -20.73
N ALA A 297 22.79 9.09 -20.95
CA ALA A 297 23.16 8.58 -22.26
C ALA A 297 22.11 7.63 -22.86
N SER A 298 21.31 6.96 -22.02
CA SER A 298 20.20 6.09 -22.47
C SER A 298 19.13 6.84 -23.27
N LEU A 299 18.96 8.14 -23.05
CA LEU A 299 17.96 8.95 -23.75
C LEU A 299 18.39 9.40 -25.14
N ALA A 300 19.62 9.14 -25.58
CA ALA A 300 20.17 9.69 -26.83
C ALA A 300 19.30 9.42 -28.06
N ALA A 301 18.73 8.21 -28.18
CA ALA A 301 17.85 7.86 -29.30
C ALA A 301 16.48 8.57 -29.22
N GLU A 302 15.91 8.67 -28.01
CA GLU A 302 14.61 9.30 -27.77
C GLU A 302 14.68 10.82 -27.97
N LEU A 303 15.76 11.46 -27.53
CA LEU A 303 16.05 12.88 -27.72
C LEU A 303 16.10 13.28 -29.21
N ALA A 304 16.51 12.38 -30.10
CA ALA A 304 16.52 12.66 -31.55
C ALA A 304 15.12 12.56 -32.18
N SER A 305 14.16 11.92 -31.50
CA SER A 305 12.84 11.58 -32.03
C SER A 305 11.68 12.31 -31.35
N THR A 306 11.99 13.14 -30.35
CA THR A 306 11.05 14.00 -29.60
C THR A 306 11.34 15.47 -29.89
N HIS A 307 10.32 16.31 -29.76
CA HIS A 307 10.43 17.75 -29.95
C HIS A 307 10.90 18.45 -28.67
N LEU A 308 10.28 18.15 -27.54
CA LEU A 308 10.71 18.58 -26.21
C LEU A 308 10.56 17.39 -25.26
N HIS A 309 11.66 16.66 -25.04
CA HIS A 309 11.62 15.40 -24.34
C HIS A 309 10.94 15.53 -22.95
N PRO A 310 9.97 14.67 -22.60
CA PRO A 310 9.19 14.81 -21.37
C PRO A 310 10.06 14.90 -20.11
N ALA A 311 11.13 14.10 -20.04
CA ALA A 311 12.04 14.12 -18.90
C ALA A 311 12.81 15.44 -18.74
N LEU A 312 13.20 16.10 -19.84
CA LEU A 312 13.91 17.38 -19.76
C LEU A 312 12.96 18.52 -19.34
N LEU A 313 11.74 18.51 -19.86
CA LEU A 313 10.71 19.45 -19.42
C LEU A 313 10.33 19.19 -17.96
N ASP A 314 10.24 17.93 -17.53
CA ASP A 314 9.91 17.60 -16.15
C ASP A 314 11.02 18.01 -15.19
N CYS A 315 12.29 17.78 -15.55
CA CYS A 315 13.44 18.29 -14.81
C CYS A 315 13.40 19.82 -14.63
N SER A 316 12.81 20.56 -15.57
CA SER A 316 12.58 22.00 -15.38
C SER A 316 11.52 22.29 -14.32
N PHE A 317 10.45 21.48 -14.26
CA PHE A 317 9.40 21.58 -13.24
C PHE A 317 9.90 21.18 -11.86
N GLN A 318 10.76 20.16 -11.78
CA GLN A 318 11.40 19.72 -10.54
C GLN A 318 12.14 20.85 -9.83
N LEU A 319 12.63 21.89 -10.54
CA LEU A 319 13.27 23.06 -9.93
C LEU A 319 12.36 23.83 -8.96
N ILE A 320 11.04 23.63 -8.99
CA ILE A 320 10.14 24.13 -7.95
C ILE A 320 10.59 23.64 -6.56
N ILE A 321 11.12 22.42 -6.44
CA ILE A 321 11.57 21.89 -5.14
C ILE A 321 12.68 22.74 -4.53
N GLN A 322 13.54 23.33 -5.37
CA GLN A 322 14.62 24.23 -4.92
C GLN A 322 14.06 25.57 -4.43
N LEU A 323 12.99 26.05 -5.07
CA LEU A 323 12.27 27.27 -4.68
C LEU A 323 11.46 27.08 -3.39
N LEU A 324 11.12 25.85 -3.03
CA LEU A 324 10.31 25.51 -1.86
C LEU A 324 11.08 24.79 -0.76
N LYS A 325 12.40 24.63 -0.86
CA LYS A 325 13.19 23.80 0.07
C LYS A 325 13.04 24.18 1.55
N ASP A 326 12.72 25.45 1.83
CA ASP A 326 12.51 25.99 3.19
C ASP A 326 11.01 26.10 3.57
N ASP A 327 10.09 25.62 2.73
CA ASP A 327 8.64 25.61 2.97
C ASP A 327 8.27 24.47 3.94
N PRO A 328 7.57 24.74 5.06
CA PRO A 328 7.19 23.73 6.05
C PRO A 328 6.41 22.54 5.46
N ALA A 329 5.71 22.73 4.33
CA ALA A 329 4.94 21.67 3.67
C ALA A 329 5.81 20.54 3.09
N ILE A 330 7.06 20.83 2.68
CA ILE A 330 7.99 19.85 2.10
C ILE A 330 8.33 18.75 3.11
N GLY A 331 8.46 19.10 4.41
CA GLY A 331 8.73 18.15 5.49
C GLY A 331 7.56 17.22 5.84
N GLN A 332 6.36 17.46 5.29
CA GLN A 332 5.12 16.74 5.61
C GLN A 332 4.69 15.76 4.49
N GLY A 333 5.58 15.43 3.55
CA GLY A 333 5.26 14.53 2.43
C GLY A 333 4.31 15.15 1.39
N ILE A 334 4.30 16.48 1.27
CA ILE A 334 3.50 17.19 0.27
C ILE A 334 4.35 17.45 -0.97
N ALA A 335 3.95 16.87 -2.11
CA ALA A 335 4.52 17.11 -3.42
C ALA A 335 3.61 17.99 -4.28
N PHE A 336 4.18 18.73 -5.22
CA PHE A 336 3.43 19.56 -6.18
C PHE A 336 3.50 18.96 -7.57
N VAL A 337 2.36 18.53 -8.09
CA VAL A 337 2.27 17.93 -9.44
C VAL A 337 1.62 18.90 -10.44
N PRO A 338 2.03 18.89 -11.73
CA PRO A 338 1.43 19.75 -12.75
C PRO A 338 -0.07 19.45 -12.93
N ALA A 339 -0.88 20.49 -12.92
CA ALA A 339 -2.33 20.40 -13.16
C ALA A 339 -2.76 21.15 -14.42
N LYS A 340 -2.06 22.23 -14.76
CA LYS A 340 -2.36 23.04 -15.96
C LYS A 340 -1.12 23.75 -16.48
N ILE A 341 -1.00 23.88 -17.80
CA ILE A 341 -0.08 24.79 -18.47
C ILE A 341 -0.91 25.83 -19.21
N GLY A 342 -0.80 27.11 -18.81
CA GLY A 342 -1.52 28.20 -19.46
C GLY A 342 -1.07 28.40 -20.91
N ARG A 343 0.24 28.47 -21.15
CA ARG A 343 0.81 28.50 -22.50
C ARG A 343 2.17 27.82 -22.55
N LEU A 344 2.39 27.01 -23.59
CA LEU A 344 3.67 26.42 -23.95
C LEU A 344 4.03 26.83 -25.38
N SER A 345 5.21 27.44 -25.54
CA SER A 345 5.76 27.84 -26.84
C SER A 345 7.08 27.12 -27.07
N LEU A 346 7.26 26.55 -28.27
CA LEU A 346 8.45 25.82 -28.68
C LEU A 346 8.97 26.34 -30.03
N HIS A 347 10.30 26.50 -30.15
CA HIS A 347 11.02 26.61 -31.41
C HIS A 347 11.54 25.21 -31.80
N ALA A 348 10.84 24.55 -32.71
CA ALA A 348 11.10 23.19 -33.13
C ALA A 348 12.43 23.08 -33.91
N GLY A 349 13.08 21.92 -33.81
CA GLY A 349 14.26 21.58 -34.62
C GLY A 349 15.57 22.25 -34.19
N GLN A 350 15.61 23.00 -33.09
CA GLN A 350 16.79 23.72 -32.62
C GLN A 350 17.69 22.92 -31.64
N GLY A 351 17.42 21.62 -31.46
CA GLY A 351 18.14 20.76 -30.52
C GLY A 351 17.41 20.61 -29.18
N GLN A 352 18.14 20.16 -28.16
CA GLN A 352 17.60 19.83 -26.84
C GLN A 352 18.03 20.83 -25.75
N PRO A 353 17.20 21.06 -24.72
CA PRO A 353 17.54 21.91 -23.58
C PRO A 353 18.83 21.49 -22.87
N SER A 354 19.73 22.46 -22.64
CA SER A 354 20.92 22.33 -21.79
C SER A 354 20.80 23.12 -20.49
N TYR A 355 19.90 24.11 -20.44
CA TYR A 355 19.62 24.89 -19.24
C TYR A 355 18.11 25.07 -19.06
N ALA A 356 17.67 25.14 -17.81
CA ALA A 356 16.30 25.46 -17.45
C ALA A 356 16.27 26.52 -16.35
N ARG A 357 15.44 27.55 -16.53
CA ARG A 357 15.13 28.53 -15.50
C ARG A 357 13.68 28.35 -15.06
N ALA A 358 13.47 28.22 -13.77
CA ALA A 358 12.15 28.20 -13.14
C ALA A 358 11.95 29.48 -12.33
N ARG A 359 10.75 30.07 -12.43
CA ARG A 359 10.37 31.24 -11.66
C ARG A 359 9.02 31.06 -10.98
N LEU A 360 8.99 31.13 -9.67
CA LEU A 360 7.76 31.10 -8.88
C LEU A 360 6.99 32.42 -9.06
N ARG A 361 5.69 32.35 -9.35
CA ARG A 361 4.83 33.53 -9.55
C ARG A 361 3.90 33.73 -8.38
N ARG A 362 3.22 32.66 -7.96
CA ARG A 362 2.28 32.69 -6.83
C ARG A 362 2.36 31.39 -6.06
N ARG A 363 2.31 31.48 -4.74
CA ARG A 363 2.24 30.34 -3.81
C ARG A 363 1.03 30.49 -2.90
N ALA A 364 0.13 29.51 -2.92
CA ALA A 364 -0.98 29.32 -1.99
C ALA A 364 -0.84 27.92 -1.35
N PRO A 365 -1.42 27.61 -0.17
CA PRO A 365 -1.12 26.38 0.57
C PRO A 365 -1.16 25.09 -0.27
N HIS A 366 -2.20 24.92 -1.10
CA HIS A 366 -2.43 23.72 -1.91
C HIS A 366 -2.17 23.88 -3.41
N SER A 367 -1.66 25.03 -3.86
CA SER A 367 -1.32 25.23 -5.26
C SER A 367 -0.31 26.33 -5.47
N LEU A 368 0.42 26.26 -6.58
CA LEU A 368 1.34 27.30 -6.99
C LEU A 368 1.28 27.51 -8.49
N THR A 369 1.75 28.67 -8.93
CA THR A 369 1.94 29.01 -10.34
C THR A 369 3.39 29.38 -10.57
N ALA A 370 4.01 28.83 -11.61
CA ALA A 370 5.39 29.08 -12.00
C ALA A 370 5.52 29.24 -13.53
N ASP A 371 6.57 29.94 -13.94
CA ASP A 371 6.98 30.08 -15.33
C ASP A 371 8.32 29.36 -15.54
N PHE A 372 8.52 28.78 -16.72
CA PHE A 372 9.75 28.07 -17.07
C PHE A 372 10.27 28.52 -18.42
N VAL A 373 11.60 28.59 -18.55
CA VAL A 373 12.27 28.84 -19.83
C VAL A 373 13.40 27.84 -19.99
N LEU A 374 13.43 27.18 -21.14
CA LEU A 374 14.45 26.20 -21.50
C LEU A 374 15.35 26.79 -22.59
N PHE A 375 16.67 26.60 -22.44
CA PHE A 375 17.67 27.17 -23.33
C PHE A 375 18.58 26.08 -23.92
N ASP A 376 19.11 26.33 -25.12
CA ASP A 376 20.12 25.49 -25.76
C ASP A 376 21.51 25.63 -25.09
N ALA A 377 22.50 24.87 -25.57
CA ALA A 377 23.87 24.92 -25.09
C ALA A 377 24.55 26.29 -25.28
N GLN A 378 24.02 27.16 -26.15
CA GLN A 378 24.49 28.52 -26.39
C GLN A 378 23.70 29.57 -25.59
N GLY A 379 22.75 29.15 -24.75
CA GLY A 379 21.91 30.03 -23.94
C GLY A 379 20.76 30.69 -24.71
N ARG A 380 20.41 30.24 -25.92
CA ARG A 380 19.26 30.77 -26.68
C ARG A 380 17.96 30.09 -26.25
N PRO A 381 16.84 30.81 -26.12
CA PRO A 381 15.57 30.23 -25.68
C PRO A 381 15.02 29.26 -26.72
N LEU A 382 14.75 28.03 -26.29
CA LEU A 382 14.15 26.95 -27.08
C LEU A 382 12.65 26.83 -26.82
N ALA A 383 12.27 26.88 -25.54
CA ALA A 383 10.88 26.74 -25.13
C ALA A 383 10.57 27.63 -23.92
N SER A 384 9.30 28.02 -23.80
CA SER A 384 8.81 28.73 -22.63
C SER A 384 7.46 28.18 -22.20
N VAL A 385 7.31 27.95 -20.90
CA VAL A 385 6.06 27.60 -20.25
C VAL A 385 5.64 28.78 -19.39
N ARG A 386 4.42 29.28 -19.59
CA ARG A 386 3.84 30.36 -18.79
C ARG A 386 2.59 29.89 -18.07
N ASP A 387 2.39 30.42 -16.88
CA ASP A 387 1.24 30.15 -16.02
C ASP A 387 1.05 28.63 -15.79
N ALA A 388 2.15 27.91 -15.53
CA ALA A 388 2.08 26.51 -15.16
C ALA A 388 1.59 26.39 -13.72
N ARG A 389 0.42 25.79 -13.53
CA ARG A 389 -0.21 25.60 -12.23
C ARG A 389 0.05 24.19 -11.72
N PHE A 390 0.47 24.11 -10.47
CA PHE A 390 0.69 22.86 -9.74
C PHE A 390 -0.28 22.76 -8.58
N ARG A 391 -0.67 21.54 -8.23
CA ARG A 391 -1.51 21.24 -7.06
C ARG A 391 -0.75 20.35 -6.09
N SER A 392 -0.95 20.57 -4.80
CA SER A 392 -0.39 19.74 -3.76
C SER A 392 -1.07 18.37 -3.75
N ILE A 393 -0.28 17.31 -3.64
CA ILE A 393 -0.72 15.96 -3.29
C ILE A 393 0.10 15.49 -2.09
N ARG A 394 -0.48 14.65 -1.25
CA ARG A 394 0.25 14.00 -0.17
C ARG A 394 0.71 12.63 -0.66
N LEU A 395 2.02 12.39 -0.62
CA LEU A 395 2.62 11.12 -0.98
C LEU A 395 3.06 10.41 0.30
N SER A 396 2.64 9.15 0.46
CA SER A 396 3.13 8.27 1.50
C SER A 396 4.59 7.93 1.21
N LYS A 397 5.46 8.03 2.22
CA LYS A 397 6.83 7.55 2.12
C LYS A 397 6.77 6.02 2.01
N GLY A 398 7.17 5.46 0.87
CA GLY A 398 7.64 4.08 0.82
C GLY A 398 8.90 4.00 1.67
N ALA A 399 8.91 3.10 2.65
CA ALA A 399 10.08 2.82 3.47
C ALA A 399 11.20 2.29 2.56
N GLY A 400 12.10 3.17 2.12
CA GLY A 400 13.34 2.74 1.46
C GLY A 400 14.09 1.80 2.41
N GLU A 401 14.53 0.64 1.90
CA GLU A 401 15.16 -0.45 2.64
C GLU A 401 16.12 0.07 3.73
N HIS A 402 15.58 0.18 4.94
CA HIS A 402 16.35 0.47 6.14
C HIS A 402 16.82 -0.89 6.65
N LEU A 403 18.13 -1.09 6.73
CA LEU A 403 18.66 -2.22 7.49
C LEU A 403 18.44 -1.92 8.97
N ASP A 404 17.35 -2.45 9.51
CA ASP A 404 17.07 -2.41 10.94
C ASP A 404 18.17 -3.17 11.68
N VAL A 405 18.88 -2.47 12.57
CA VAL A 405 19.78 -3.11 13.53
C VAL A 405 18.91 -3.61 14.67
N ILE A 406 18.99 -4.89 14.97
CA ILE A 406 18.18 -5.52 16.01
C ILE A 406 19.09 -5.94 17.17
N ASP A 407 18.70 -5.60 18.40
CA ASP A 407 19.40 -6.00 19.64
C ASP A 407 18.41 -6.43 20.73
N CYS A 408 18.92 -7.14 21.74
CA CYS A 408 18.15 -7.53 22.90
C CYS A 408 18.20 -6.42 23.96
N VAL A 409 17.07 -5.77 24.22
CA VAL A 409 16.95 -4.68 25.19
C VAL A 409 16.09 -5.10 26.38
N LEU A 410 16.44 -4.61 27.56
CA LEU A 410 15.60 -4.79 28.75
C LEU A 410 14.37 -3.91 28.66
N THR A 411 13.20 -4.55 28.64
CA THR A 411 11.90 -3.87 28.61
C THR A 411 11.25 -3.98 29.99
N PRO A 412 10.88 -2.87 30.64
CA PRO A 412 10.04 -2.86 31.83
C PRO A 412 8.83 -3.79 31.69
N ARG A 413 8.74 -4.80 32.55
CA ARG A 413 7.61 -5.74 32.62
C ARG A 413 7.24 -5.95 34.08
N PRO A 414 6.58 -4.97 34.73
CA PRO A 414 6.12 -5.09 36.11
C PRO A 414 5.28 -6.35 36.29
N HIS A 415 5.49 -7.05 37.41
CA HIS A 415 4.68 -8.21 37.75
C HIS A 415 3.21 -7.77 37.99
N PRO A 416 2.18 -8.52 37.58
CA PRO A 416 0.76 -8.13 37.76
C PRO A 416 0.35 -7.85 39.22
N LEU A 417 1.06 -8.47 40.16
CA LEU A 417 0.88 -8.31 41.61
C LEU A 417 1.95 -7.39 42.26
N ALA A 418 2.71 -6.64 41.46
CA ALA A 418 3.55 -5.58 42.00
C ALA A 418 2.66 -4.45 42.57
N PRO A 419 3.14 -3.67 43.55
CA PRO A 419 2.43 -2.48 44.02
C PRO A 419 2.09 -1.58 42.83
N ALA A 420 0.84 -1.11 42.74
CA ALA A 420 0.43 -0.18 41.70
C ALA A 420 1.27 1.09 41.82
N ALA A 421 1.96 1.47 40.74
CA ALA A 421 2.54 2.80 40.62
C ALA A 421 1.41 3.81 40.41
N ASP A 422 1.58 5.04 40.88
CA ASP A 422 0.65 6.13 40.59
C ASP A 422 0.52 6.31 39.07
N ASN A 423 -0.70 6.56 38.58
CA ASN A 423 -0.88 6.83 37.16
C ASN A 423 -0.11 8.11 36.80
N PRO A 424 0.86 8.06 35.87
CA PRO A 424 1.64 9.24 35.48
C PRO A 424 0.74 10.32 34.85
N LEU A 425 -0.43 9.94 34.32
CA LEU A 425 -1.41 10.83 33.71
C LEU A 425 -2.34 11.42 34.78
N GLN A 426 -1.88 12.50 35.40
CA GLN A 426 -2.68 13.29 36.32
C GLN A 426 -3.77 14.06 35.56
N THR A 427 -5.03 13.97 36.00
CA THR A 427 -6.19 14.61 35.33
C THR A 427 -5.97 16.09 35.05
N SER A 428 -5.45 16.82 36.05
CA SER A 428 -5.19 18.27 35.93
C SER A 428 -4.06 18.62 34.97
N ALA A 429 -3.08 17.73 34.76
CA ALA A 429 -2.04 17.93 33.77
C ALA A 429 -2.58 17.69 32.36
N LEU A 430 -3.31 16.59 32.18
CA LEU A 430 -3.93 16.24 30.90
C LEU A 430 -4.91 17.32 30.42
N LEU A 431 -5.75 17.85 31.31
CA LEU A 431 -6.66 18.96 30.97
C LEU A 431 -5.89 20.19 30.48
N ARG A 432 -4.83 20.62 31.18
CA ARG A 432 -4.01 21.77 30.77
C ARG A 432 -3.34 21.55 29.43
N ASP A 433 -2.87 20.34 29.16
CA ASP A 433 -2.22 20.01 27.89
C ASP A 433 -3.22 20.01 26.73
N ILE A 434 -4.45 19.50 26.96
CA ILE A 434 -5.56 19.57 26.00
C ILE A 434 -5.94 21.04 25.75
N GLU A 435 -6.16 21.84 26.80
CA GLU A 435 -6.50 23.26 26.68
C GLU A 435 -5.44 24.04 25.89
N ARG A 436 -4.16 23.85 26.19
CA ARG A 436 -3.05 24.47 25.47
C ARG A 436 -3.00 24.06 24.00
N MET A 437 -3.23 22.78 23.70
CA MET A 437 -3.29 22.28 22.33
C MET A 437 -4.43 22.93 21.54
N LEU A 438 -5.60 23.09 22.16
CA LEU A 438 -6.74 23.78 21.55
C LEU A 438 -6.43 25.25 21.28
N GLU A 439 -5.72 25.93 22.18
CA GLU A 439 -5.27 27.32 21.97
C GLU A 439 -4.26 27.45 20.82
N THR A 440 -3.39 26.46 20.59
CA THR A 440 -2.34 26.53 19.55
C THR A 440 -2.77 26.00 18.17
N THR A 441 -3.65 25.00 18.14
CA THR A 441 -3.93 24.18 16.94
C THR A 441 -5.33 24.42 16.37
N ALA A 442 -6.31 24.80 17.20
CA ALA A 442 -7.74 24.76 16.83
C ALA A 442 -8.30 26.01 16.14
N GLN A 443 -7.60 27.15 16.12
CA GLN A 443 -8.21 28.43 15.74
C GLN A 443 -8.48 28.65 14.24
N ARG A 444 -8.19 27.70 13.33
CA ARG A 444 -8.40 27.91 11.87
C ARG A 444 -9.16 26.80 11.13
N ALA A 445 -8.99 25.53 11.50
CA ALA A 445 -9.65 24.42 10.80
C ALA A 445 -11.05 24.12 11.38
N ASN A 446 -11.18 24.09 12.71
CA ASN A 446 -12.44 23.76 13.38
C ASN A 446 -13.44 24.93 13.35
N ASP A 447 -12.93 26.17 13.43
CA ASP A 447 -13.75 27.38 13.26
C ASP A 447 -14.33 27.47 11.85
N ARG A 448 -13.55 27.11 10.82
CA ARG A 448 -14.00 27.11 9.43
C ARG A 448 -15.11 26.09 9.20
N TYR A 449 -15.00 24.90 9.78
CA TYR A 449 -16.08 23.91 9.71
C TYR A 449 -17.36 24.44 10.36
N ALA A 450 -17.29 24.86 11.62
CA ALA A 450 -18.46 25.27 12.40
C ALA A 450 -19.13 26.55 11.85
N GLN A 451 -18.34 27.49 11.29
CA GLN A 451 -18.86 28.78 10.82
C GLN A 451 -19.26 28.78 9.34
N GLU A 452 -18.60 27.97 8.50
CA GLU A 452 -18.79 28.02 7.05
C GLU A 452 -19.37 26.70 6.49
N VAL A 453 -18.77 25.56 6.82
CA VAL A 453 -19.12 24.27 6.18
C VAL A 453 -20.40 23.67 6.74
N ASP A 454 -20.53 23.57 8.06
CA ASP A 454 -21.68 22.98 8.75
C ASP A 454 -23.00 23.70 8.38
N PRO A 455 -23.08 25.05 8.40
CA PRO A 455 -24.30 25.75 7.96
C PRO A 455 -24.62 25.57 6.48
N LEU A 456 -23.60 25.45 5.61
CA LEU A 456 -23.80 25.21 4.18
C LEU A 456 -24.25 23.77 3.89
N LEU A 457 -23.76 22.78 4.63
CA LEU A 457 -24.25 21.39 4.57
C LEU A 457 -25.70 21.30 5.04
N GLU A 458 -26.05 22.00 6.13
CA GLU A 458 -27.44 22.11 6.59
C GLU A 458 -28.32 22.75 5.49
N SER A 459 -27.89 23.86 4.90
CA SER A 459 -28.64 24.51 3.82
C SER A 459 -28.81 23.62 2.58
N LEU A 460 -27.77 22.86 2.22
CA LEU A 460 -27.82 21.88 1.14
C LEU A 460 -28.86 20.79 1.42
N CYS A 461 -28.82 20.19 2.61
CA CYS A 461 -29.75 19.13 3.03
C CYS A 461 -31.19 19.63 3.12
N ASP A 462 -31.43 20.88 3.53
CA ASP A 462 -32.76 21.49 3.53
C ASP A 462 -33.34 21.61 2.12
N ARG A 463 -32.53 22.06 1.16
CA ARG A 463 -32.95 22.19 -0.24
C ARG A 463 -33.23 20.83 -0.87
N LEU A 464 -32.35 19.86 -0.68
CA LEU A 464 -32.53 18.49 -1.18
C LEU A 464 -33.78 17.83 -0.56
N SER A 465 -34.04 18.08 0.73
CA SER A 465 -35.25 17.62 1.43
C SER A 465 -36.52 18.19 0.81
N LEU A 466 -36.55 19.51 0.58
CA LEU A 466 -37.69 20.19 -0.05
C LEU A 466 -37.95 19.67 -1.46
N GLU A 467 -36.91 19.57 -2.30
CA GLU A 467 -37.01 19.03 -3.67
C GLU A 467 -37.58 17.60 -3.68
N ALA A 468 -37.10 16.73 -2.78
CA ALA A 468 -37.57 15.36 -2.68
C ALA A 468 -39.02 15.24 -2.18
N LEU A 469 -39.45 16.12 -1.27
CA LEU A 469 -40.85 16.20 -0.82
C LEU A 469 -41.77 16.73 -1.93
N ARG A 470 -41.35 17.75 -2.69
CA ARG A 470 -42.11 18.28 -3.83
C ARG A 470 -42.31 17.26 -4.94
N ALA A 471 -41.29 16.44 -5.23
CA ALA A 471 -41.40 15.34 -6.19
C ALA A 471 -42.49 14.30 -5.82
N GLN A 472 -42.94 14.33 -4.56
CA GLN A 472 -43.98 13.45 -4.03
C GLN A 472 -45.32 14.16 -3.80
N ALA A 473 -45.35 15.49 -3.88
CA ALA A 473 -46.54 16.31 -3.62
C ALA A 473 -47.45 16.41 -4.84
N SER A 474 -48.76 16.52 -4.61
CA SER A 474 -49.73 16.78 -5.69
C SER A 474 -49.50 18.18 -6.27
N GLY A 475 -49.15 18.25 -7.56
CA GLY A 475 -48.82 19.53 -8.21
C GLY A 475 -47.55 20.21 -7.64
N GLY A 476 -46.72 19.47 -6.89
CA GLY A 476 -45.47 19.99 -6.31
C GLY A 476 -45.63 20.86 -5.06
N LEU A 477 -46.86 21.11 -4.58
CA LEU A 477 -47.12 22.12 -3.54
C LEU A 477 -47.87 21.58 -2.30
N THR A 478 -48.57 20.44 -2.42
CA THR A 478 -49.38 19.91 -1.31
C THR A 478 -49.07 18.44 -1.03
N LEU A 479 -48.65 18.15 0.20
CA LEU A 479 -48.50 16.80 0.74
C LEU A 479 -49.69 16.48 1.66
N SER A 480 -50.65 15.68 1.20
CA SER A 480 -51.81 15.33 2.04
C SER A 480 -51.47 14.24 3.06
N ALA A 481 -52.11 14.29 4.23
CA ALA A 481 -51.94 13.28 5.29
C ALA A 481 -52.29 11.87 4.79
N ALA A 482 -53.34 11.73 3.96
CA ALA A 482 -53.73 10.46 3.36
C ALA A 482 -52.69 9.90 2.37
N LEU A 483 -51.97 10.77 1.65
CA LEU A 483 -50.89 10.37 0.74
C LEU A 483 -49.69 9.83 1.52
N ILE A 484 -49.32 10.51 2.61
CA ILE A 484 -48.23 10.11 3.50
C ILE A 484 -48.58 8.78 4.18
N GLU A 485 -49.77 8.66 4.77
CA GLU A 485 -50.19 7.44 5.46
C GLU A 485 -50.23 6.22 4.52
N ARG A 486 -50.69 6.41 3.27
CA ARG A 486 -50.67 5.35 2.25
C ARG A 486 -49.24 4.98 1.84
N ARG A 487 -48.30 5.92 1.83
CA ARG A 487 -46.88 5.69 1.50
C ARG A 487 -46.18 4.94 2.62
N LEU A 488 -46.29 5.41 3.86
CA LEU A 488 -45.68 4.81 5.03
C LEU A 488 -46.16 3.36 5.25
N ARG A 489 -47.42 3.06 4.90
CA ARG A 489 -47.92 1.67 4.89
C ARG A 489 -47.25 0.75 3.86
N ARG A 490 -46.72 1.29 2.75
CA ARG A 490 -46.07 0.50 1.68
C ARG A 490 -44.58 0.28 1.93
N ALA A 491 -43.93 1.19 2.66
CA ALA A 491 -42.52 1.14 3.00
C ALA A 491 -42.33 1.50 4.48
N PRO A 492 -42.74 0.64 5.42
CA PRO A 492 -42.67 0.92 6.86
C PRO A 492 -41.24 1.21 7.35
N GLN A 493 -40.22 0.66 6.69
CA GLN A 493 -38.82 0.89 6.99
C GLN A 493 -38.34 2.33 6.72
N THR A 494 -39.08 3.12 5.94
CA THR A 494 -38.69 4.51 5.61
C THR A 494 -39.39 5.55 6.48
N VAL A 495 -40.17 5.14 7.48
CA VAL A 495 -40.97 6.04 8.33
C VAL A 495 -40.09 7.06 9.04
N ALA A 496 -39.05 6.60 9.75
CA ALA A 496 -38.17 7.48 10.52
C ALA A 496 -37.46 8.50 9.61
N LEU A 497 -36.93 8.06 8.46
CA LEU A 497 -36.32 8.97 7.48
C LEU A 497 -37.34 9.99 6.93
N PHE A 498 -38.56 9.56 6.61
CA PHE A 498 -39.59 10.45 6.06
C PHE A 498 -40.03 11.50 7.10
N GLU A 499 -40.25 11.08 8.34
CA GLU A 499 -40.58 11.97 9.45
C GLU A 499 -39.46 12.98 9.70
N HIS A 500 -38.20 12.53 9.68
CA HIS A 500 -37.04 13.40 9.82
C HIS A 500 -36.96 14.45 8.70
N VAL A 501 -37.06 14.04 7.43
CA VAL A 501 -37.03 14.95 6.27
C VAL A 501 -38.18 15.98 6.34
N LEU A 502 -39.37 15.55 6.78
CA LEU A 502 -40.52 16.42 6.95
C LEU A 502 -40.33 17.42 8.10
N GLN A 503 -39.90 16.93 9.27
CA GLN A 503 -39.58 17.77 10.44
C GLN A 503 -38.49 18.79 10.11
N ARG A 504 -37.48 18.38 9.35
CA ARG A 504 -36.41 19.25 8.86
C ARG A 504 -36.95 20.39 8.00
N CYS A 505 -37.82 20.08 7.03
CA CYS A 505 -38.46 21.11 6.21
C CYS A 505 -39.34 22.06 7.04
N VAL A 506 -40.02 21.55 8.06
CA VAL A 506 -40.82 22.36 8.99
C VAL A 506 -39.93 23.27 9.84
N ALA A 507 -38.83 22.73 10.39
CA ALA A 507 -37.87 23.48 11.20
C ALA A 507 -37.17 24.60 10.40
N ALA A 508 -36.84 24.32 9.13
CA ALA A 508 -36.30 25.31 8.20
C ALA A 508 -37.35 26.32 7.69
N GLY A 509 -38.62 26.19 8.08
CA GLY A 509 -39.71 27.08 7.68
C GLY A 509 -40.18 26.91 6.22
N VAL A 510 -39.69 25.88 5.52
CA VAL A 510 -39.99 25.58 4.10
C VAL A 510 -41.10 24.54 3.92
N ALA A 511 -41.70 24.06 5.00
CA ALA A 511 -42.96 23.31 4.97
C ALA A 511 -43.88 23.83 6.08
N GLN A 512 -45.14 24.12 5.76
CA GLN A 512 -46.11 24.63 6.73
C GLN A 512 -47.23 23.59 6.97
N PRO A 513 -47.60 23.30 8.23
CA PRO A 513 -48.71 22.42 8.52
C PRO A 513 -50.03 23.06 8.07
N ALA A 514 -50.87 22.26 7.42
CA ALA A 514 -52.20 22.63 6.92
C ALA A 514 -53.26 21.64 7.45
N PRO A 515 -54.57 21.97 7.44
CA PRO A 515 -55.62 21.13 8.03
C PRO A 515 -55.70 19.70 7.49
N THR A 516 -55.19 19.45 6.28
CA THR A 516 -55.23 18.14 5.61
C THR A 516 -53.85 17.59 5.23
N GLY A 517 -52.76 18.16 5.79
CA GLY A 517 -51.38 17.75 5.51
C GLY A 517 -50.38 18.89 5.64
N TRP A 518 -49.53 19.09 4.62
CA TRP A 518 -48.49 20.12 4.60
C TRP A 518 -48.48 20.86 3.26
N THR A 519 -48.24 22.17 3.32
CA THR A 519 -48.04 23.03 2.15
C THR A 519 -46.55 23.34 1.99
N LEU A 520 -46.04 23.14 0.78
CA LEU A 520 -44.67 23.44 0.38
C LEU A 520 -44.69 24.72 -0.46
N PRO A 521 -43.88 25.75 -0.16
CA PRO A 521 -43.83 26.98 -0.94
C PRO A 521 -43.27 26.69 -2.35
N PRO A 522 -43.63 27.50 -3.37
CA PRO A 522 -42.99 27.47 -4.68
C PRO A 522 -41.54 27.97 -4.61
N ASP A 523 -40.73 27.73 -5.64
CA ASP A 523 -39.38 28.31 -5.71
C ASP A 523 -39.45 29.82 -5.92
N GLU A 524 -38.71 30.56 -5.10
CA GLU A 524 -38.54 32.00 -5.25
C GLU A 524 -37.38 32.29 -6.22
N GLU A 525 -37.59 33.21 -7.16
CA GLU A 525 -36.55 33.66 -8.08
C GLU A 525 -35.35 34.26 -7.32
N GLY A 526 -34.15 33.73 -7.57
CA GLY A 526 -32.89 34.24 -7.00
C GLY A 526 -32.35 33.49 -5.79
N GLN A 527 -33.05 32.46 -5.28
CA GLN A 527 -32.49 31.57 -4.26
C GLN A 527 -31.53 30.55 -4.88
N PRO A 528 -30.40 30.22 -4.23
CA PRO A 528 -29.46 29.23 -4.73
C PRO A 528 -30.10 27.83 -4.74
N THR A 529 -29.90 27.08 -5.83
CA THR A 529 -30.38 25.69 -5.94
C THR A 529 -29.53 24.74 -5.11
N ALA A 530 -30.03 23.54 -4.81
CA ALA A 530 -29.22 22.51 -4.16
C ALA A 530 -27.92 22.22 -4.94
N ALA A 531 -27.99 22.24 -6.28
CA ALA A 531 -26.83 22.07 -7.15
C ALA A 531 -25.82 23.21 -7.02
N ASP A 532 -26.27 24.46 -6.86
CA ASP A 532 -25.39 25.61 -6.68
C ASP A 532 -24.64 25.52 -5.35
N ILE A 533 -25.36 25.21 -4.25
CA ILE A 533 -24.77 25.06 -2.92
C ILE A 533 -23.76 23.91 -2.91
N TRP A 534 -24.12 22.76 -3.49
CA TRP A 534 -23.23 21.59 -3.56
C TRP A 534 -21.95 21.86 -4.37
N ASN A 535 -22.08 22.50 -5.52
CA ASN A 535 -20.93 22.87 -6.37
C ASN A 535 -20.04 23.92 -5.69
N SER A 536 -20.62 24.85 -4.92
CA SER A 536 -19.86 25.82 -4.12
C SER A 536 -19.05 25.10 -3.04
N LEU A 537 -19.70 24.21 -2.29
CA LEU A 537 -19.07 23.39 -1.26
C LEU A 537 -17.88 22.58 -1.82
N LEU A 538 -18.07 21.87 -2.92
CA LEU A 538 -17.01 21.08 -3.57
C LEU A 538 -15.83 21.94 -4.07
N ARG A 539 -16.09 23.18 -4.49
CA ARG A 539 -15.08 24.09 -5.03
C ARG A 539 -14.27 24.77 -3.94
N GLU A 540 -14.93 25.22 -2.89
CA GLU A 540 -14.36 26.09 -1.86
C GLU A 540 -13.82 25.28 -0.67
N TYR A 541 -14.37 24.10 -0.40
CA TYR A 541 -14.06 23.25 0.76
C TYR A 541 -13.67 21.81 0.36
N PRO A 542 -12.70 21.61 -0.55
CA PRO A 542 -12.32 20.27 -1.03
C PRO A 542 -11.82 19.34 0.08
N ASP A 543 -11.30 19.89 1.18
CA ASP A 543 -10.81 19.11 2.33
C ASP A 543 -11.95 18.39 3.08
N TYR A 544 -13.20 18.82 2.88
CA TYR A 544 -14.40 18.19 3.45
C TYR A 544 -15.16 17.34 2.41
N PHE A 545 -14.49 16.96 1.31
CA PHE A 545 -15.11 16.27 0.19
C PHE A 545 -15.96 15.05 0.59
N PRO A 546 -15.52 14.12 1.46
CA PRO A 546 -16.36 12.96 1.81
C PRO A 546 -17.71 13.34 2.45
N ALA A 547 -17.74 14.36 3.32
CA ALA A 547 -18.98 14.87 3.92
C ALA A 547 -19.89 15.51 2.87
N ILE A 548 -19.32 16.40 2.05
CA ILE A 548 -20.03 17.12 0.97
C ILE A 548 -20.56 16.15 -0.08
N TYR A 549 -19.75 15.18 -0.46
CA TYR A 549 -20.09 14.14 -1.42
C TYR A 549 -21.24 13.29 -0.89
N ALA A 550 -21.16 12.83 0.37
CA ALA A 550 -22.21 12.01 1.00
C ALA A 550 -23.56 12.73 1.06
N ALA A 551 -23.58 13.97 1.55
CA ALA A 551 -24.80 14.78 1.64
C ALA A 551 -25.45 14.99 0.25
N GLY A 552 -24.66 15.41 -0.75
CA GLY A 552 -25.18 15.59 -2.11
C GLY A 552 -25.64 14.29 -2.75
N ARG A 553 -24.88 13.20 -2.55
CA ARG A 553 -25.17 11.88 -3.12
C ARG A 553 -26.45 11.26 -2.56
N VAL A 554 -26.65 11.31 -1.25
CA VAL A 554 -27.89 10.87 -0.58
C VAL A 554 -29.06 11.73 -1.04
N GLY A 555 -28.90 13.05 -1.07
CA GLY A 555 -29.98 13.94 -1.49
C GLY A 555 -30.44 13.72 -2.94
N GLN A 556 -29.51 13.46 -3.87
CA GLN A 556 -29.87 13.11 -5.26
C GLN A 556 -30.69 11.81 -5.38
N HIS A 557 -30.70 10.95 -4.37
CA HIS A 557 -31.50 9.73 -4.35
C HIS A 557 -32.56 9.72 -3.27
N LEU A 558 -32.74 10.82 -2.54
CA LEU A 558 -33.68 10.93 -1.44
C LEU A 558 -35.10 10.59 -1.86
N THR A 559 -35.53 10.99 -3.06
CA THR A 559 -36.85 10.62 -3.59
C THR A 559 -37.04 9.11 -3.74
N ALA A 560 -35.99 8.37 -4.14
CA ALA A 560 -36.03 6.91 -4.27
C ALA A 560 -35.98 6.23 -2.89
N LEU A 561 -35.18 6.75 -1.97
CA LEU A 561 -35.10 6.32 -0.57
C LEU A 561 -36.45 6.47 0.14
N LEU A 562 -37.08 7.65 0.06
CA LEU A 562 -38.42 7.91 0.62
C LEU A 562 -39.54 7.09 -0.05
N GLN A 563 -39.26 6.47 -1.20
CA GLN A 563 -40.16 5.55 -1.89
C GLN A 563 -39.92 4.07 -1.53
N GLY A 564 -38.86 3.76 -0.77
CA GLY A 564 -38.42 2.40 -0.51
C GLY A 564 -37.93 1.67 -1.77
N LYS A 565 -37.44 2.41 -2.78
CA LYS A 565 -36.95 1.85 -4.06
C LYS A 565 -35.43 1.67 -4.10
N ALA A 566 -34.73 2.17 -3.10
CA ALA A 566 -33.29 2.05 -2.92
C ALA A 566 -32.99 1.95 -1.42
N GLU A 567 -31.85 1.39 -1.07
CA GLU A 567 -31.33 1.38 0.30
C GLU A 567 -30.13 2.31 0.40
N VAL A 568 -29.92 2.88 1.59
CA VAL A 568 -28.88 3.92 1.78
C VAL A 568 -27.46 3.34 1.68
N ASP A 569 -27.28 2.07 2.01
CA ASP A 569 -25.99 1.39 1.94
C ASP A 569 -25.56 1.08 0.49
N ASP A 570 -26.49 1.08 -0.47
CA ASP A 570 -26.18 1.00 -1.91
C ASP A 570 -25.77 2.37 -2.51
N ILE A 571 -25.98 3.45 -1.75
CA ILE A 571 -25.91 4.84 -2.22
C ILE A 571 -24.64 5.53 -1.69
N ILE A 572 -24.32 5.30 -0.41
CA ILE A 572 -23.15 5.85 0.27
C ILE A 572 -21.95 4.92 0.02
N PRO A 573 -20.79 5.42 -0.42
CA PRO A 573 -19.60 4.58 -0.52
C PRO A 573 -19.26 3.94 0.83
N LEU A 574 -18.83 2.68 0.83
CA LEU A 574 -18.41 1.94 2.05
C LEU A 574 -17.37 2.71 2.90
N ALA A 575 -16.54 3.53 2.27
CA ALA A 575 -15.52 4.35 2.92
C ALA A 575 -16.07 5.57 3.70
N VAL A 576 -17.35 5.92 3.56
CA VAL A 576 -17.98 7.05 4.24
C VAL A 576 -18.81 6.54 5.42
N THR A 577 -18.17 6.49 6.59
CA THR A 577 -18.79 6.16 7.87
C THR A 577 -18.93 7.41 8.74
N PRO A 578 -19.79 7.42 9.78
CA PRO A 578 -19.83 8.51 10.77
C PRO A 578 -18.43 8.82 11.34
N THR A 579 -17.64 7.77 11.59
CA THR A 579 -16.25 7.87 12.06
C THR A 579 -15.33 8.54 11.02
N ALA A 580 -15.43 8.18 9.74
CA ALA A 580 -14.60 8.74 8.67
C ALA A 580 -14.95 10.21 8.38
N VAL A 581 -16.22 10.57 8.44
CA VAL A 581 -16.68 11.95 8.32
C VAL A 581 -16.18 12.78 9.50
N SER A 582 -16.28 12.22 10.71
CA SER A 582 -15.86 12.91 11.92
C SER A 582 -14.33 13.05 12.03
N ARG A 583 -13.55 12.20 11.35
CA ARG A 583 -12.08 12.33 11.19
C ARG A 583 -11.66 13.60 10.42
N LEU A 584 -12.46 14.02 9.44
CA LEU A 584 -12.16 15.21 8.62
C LEU A 584 -12.30 16.52 9.42
N LEU A 585 -13.02 16.48 10.54
CA LEU A 585 -13.38 17.65 11.33
C LEU A 585 -12.31 18.08 12.33
N LEU A 586 -11.17 17.38 12.43
CA LEU A 586 -10.18 17.63 13.48
C LEU A 586 -8.76 17.92 12.99
N GLY A 587 -8.43 17.61 11.74
CA GLY A 587 -7.01 17.59 11.34
C GLY A 587 -6.23 16.50 12.11
N ALA A 588 -5.04 16.15 11.60
CA ALA A 588 -4.19 15.15 12.25
C ALA A 588 -3.41 15.82 13.39
N GLU A 589 -3.63 15.39 14.63
CA GLU A 589 -2.89 15.88 15.79
C GLU A 589 -1.79 14.91 16.23
N THR A 590 -0.70 15.50 16.70
CA THR A 590 0.51 14.85 17.18
C THR A 590 0.37 14.45 18.64
N GLY A 591 0.60 13.17 18.95
CA GLY A 591 0.58 12.65 20.31
C GLY A 591 1.84 13.00 21.10
N GLN A 592 1.68 13.19 22.41
CA GLN A 592 2.78 13.15 23.38
C GLN A 592 2.97 11.72 23.91
N GLN A 593 4.05 11.48 24.65
CA GLN A 593 4.34 10.21 25.31
C GLN A 593 3.24 9.85 26.32
N LEU A 594 2.58 8.72 26.08
CA LEU A 594 1.49 8.18 26.92
C LEU A 594 1.90 6.79 27.40
N ALA A 595 1.44 6.39 28.59
CA ALA A 595 1.62 5.04 29.13
C ALA A 595 0.35 4.20 28.89
N ALA A 596 0.52 2.97 28.36
CA ALA A 596 -0.50 1.94 28.13
C ALA A 596 -1.87 2.47 27.64
N VAL A 597 -1.99 2.65 26.32
CA VAL A 597 -3.15 3.27 25.66
C VAL A 597 -4.01 2.23 24.95
N LEU A 598 -5.32 2.29 25.15
CA LEU A 598 -6.30 1.60 24.31
C LEU A 598 -7.12 2.62 23.53
N GLU A 599 -7.08 2.57 22.20
CA GLU A 599 -8.01 3.29 21.33
C GLU A 599 -9.17 2.35 20.93
N ILE A 600 -10.41 2.84 21.03
CA ILE A 600 -11.60 2.10 20.60
C ILE A 600 -12.42 2.94 19.62
N ALA A 601 -12.73 2.38 18.45
CA ALA A 601 -13.59 3.02 17.45
C ALA A 601 -14.36 1.97 16.62
N GLN A 602 -15.31 2.44 15.80
CA GLN A 602 -16.06 1.59 14.87
C GLN A 602 -15.27 1.23 13.59
N GLY A 603 -14.32 2.07 13.18
CA GLY A 603 -13.65 1.99 11.87
C GLY A 603 -12.17 1.68 11.96
N ALA A 604 -11.34 2.34 11.15
CA ALA A 604 -9.88 2.29 11.25
C ALA A 604 -9.38 3.19 12.41
N PRO A 605 -8.18 2.91 12.99
CA PRO A 605 -7.60 3.75 14.05
C PRO A 605 -7.47 5.20 13.58
N LEU A 606 -7.98 6.13 14.38
CA LEU A 606 -8.02 7.56 14.14
C LEU A 606 -6.71 8.24 14.54
N ILE A 607 -6.19 7.88 15.71
CA ILE A 607 -4.98 8.48 16.28
C ILE A 607 -3.82 7.47 16.39
N GLY A 608 -4.11 6.17 16.28
CA GLY A 608 -3.14 5.08 16.39
C GLY A 608 -1.79 5.32 15.72
N PRO A 609 -1.71 5.65 14.42
CA PRO A 609 -0.42 5.90 13.75
C PRO A 609 0.39 7.04 14.38
N ALA A 610 -0.27 8.16 14.73
CA ALA A 610 0.38 9.32 15.33
C ALA A 610 0.80 9.04 16.78
N CYS A 611 -0.04 8.32 17.53
CA CYS A 611 0.28 7.84 18.88
C CYS A 611 1.49 6.90 18.85
N CYS A 612 1.47 5.86 18.01
CA CYS A 612 2.55 4.88 17.92
C CYS A 612 3.87 5.53 17.47
N ALA A 613 3.84 6.49 16.54
CA ALA A 613 5.03 7.21 16.10
C ALA A 613 5.69 8.07 17.20
N SER A 614 4.94 8.43 18.23
CA SER A 614 5.39 9.31 19.32
C SER A 614 5.59 8.56 20.65
N MET A 615 5.18 7.30 20.71
CA MET A 615 5.21 6.46 21.90
C MET A 615 6.54 5.71 21.98
N ASP A 616 7.07 5.58 23.20
CA ASP A 616 8.16 4.67 23.48
C ASP A 616 7.57 3.30 23.90
N PHE A 617 7.59 2.35 22.98
CA PHE A 617 7.15 0.97 23.20
C PHE A 617 8.01 0.18 24.20
N GLY A 618 9.07 0.79 24.74
CA GLY A 618 9.81 0.29 25.89
C GLY A 618 9.07 0.49 27.22
N VAL A 619 8.24 1.53 27.34
CA VAL A 619 7.57 1.90 28.60
C VAL A 619 6.05 1.93 28.49
N ALA A 620 5.50 1.83 27.28
CA ALA A 620 4.07 1.93 27.02
C ALA A 620 3.63 0.94 25.95
N ASP A 621 2.48 0.30 26.17
CA ASP A 621 1.83 -0.53 25.15
C ASP A 621 0.74 0.28 24.45
N TYR A 622 0.50 0.03 23.15
CA TYR A 622 -0.65 0.57 22.42
C TYR A 622 -1.53 -0.57 21.91
N SER A 623 -2.83 -0.46 22.13
CA SER A 623 -3.83 -1.41 21.64
C SER A 623 -4.93 -0.67 20.89
N TYR A 624 -5.37 -1.24 19.78
CA TYR A 624 -6.54 -0.82 19.04
C TYR A 624 -7.67 -1.84 19.20
N ALA A 625 -8.90 -1.40 19.48
CA ALA A 625 -10.06 -2.27 19.53
C ALA A 625 -11.20 -1.77 18.63
N CYS A 626 -11.82 -2.69 17.92
CA CYS A 626 -12.90 -2.40 16.98
C CYS A 626 -13.85 -3.61 16.85
N PRO A 627 -15.17 -3.40 16.70
CA PRO A 627 -16.11 -4.49 16.46
C PRO A 627 -16.11 -5.01 15.01
N ASP A 628 -15.53 -4.26 14.05
CA ASP A 628 -15.42 -4.65 12.64
C ASP A 628 -14.13 -5.44 12.37
N SER A 629 -14.29 -6.67 11.88
CA SER A 629 -13.17 -7.54 11.54
C SER A 629 -12.32 -7.00 10.39
N GLN A 630 -12.94 -6.37 9.38
CA GLN A 630 -12.19 -5.83 8.24
C GLN A 630 -11.31 -4.67 8.69
N ALA A 631 -11.85 -3.78 9.52
CA ALA A 631 -11.09 -2.66 10.07
C ALA A 631 -9.94 -3.11 10.98
N ILE A 632 -10.07 -4.24 11.67
CA ILE A 632 -8.98 -4.85 12.45
C ILE A 632 -7.88 -5.38 11.53
N ASP A 633 -8.23 -6.05 10.43
CA ASP A 633 -7.25 -6.56 9.48
C ASP A 633 -6.53 -5.41 8.75
N ASP A 634 -7.26 -4.36 8.36
CA ASP A 634 -6.68 -3.14 7.82
C ASP A 634 -5.76 -2.44 8.84
N ALA A 635 -6.15 -2.40 10.12
CA ALA A 635 -5.32 -1.85 11.19
C ALA A 635 -4.05 -2.69 11.42
N ARG A 636 -4.14 -4.03 11.33
CA ARG A 636 -2.98 -4.92 11.41
C ARG A 636 -2.00 -4.62 10.29
N HIS A 637 -2.48 -4.55 9.05
CA HIS A 637 -1.62 -4.25 7.91
C HIS A 637 -1.05 -2.83 7.95
N ALA A 638 -1.87 -1.81 8.22
CA ALA A 638 -1.42 -0.42 8.12
C ALA A 638 -0.60 0.04 9.34
N LEU A 639 -0.98 -0.40 10.55
CA LEU A 639 -0.35 0.06 11.80
C LEU A 639 0.72 -0.91 12.28
N MET A 640 0.42 -2.21 12.32
CA MET A 640 1.31 -3.18 12.98
C MET A 640 2.50 -3.56 12.11
N ASP A 641 2.43 -3.41 10.78
CA ASP A 641 3.61 -3.51 9.91
C ASP A 641 4.64 -2.41 10.22
N SER A 642 4.18 -1.21 10.60
CA SER A 642 5.05 -0.08 10.99
C SER A 642 5.41 -0.09 12.47
N PHE A 643 4.57 -0.68 13.33
CA PHE A 643 4.72 -0.73 14.78
C PHE A 643 4.38 -2.14 15.30
N PRO A 644 5.34 -3.09 15.24
CA PRO A 644 5.08 -4.50 15.57
C PRO A 644 4.61 -4.76 17.00
N ASP A 645 4.85 -3.81 17.90
CA ASP A 645 4.48 -3.86 19.31
C ASP A 645 3.07 -3.33 19.61
N ALA A 646 2.42 -2.72 18.63
CA ALA A 646 1.00 -2.40 18.72
C ALA A 646 0.16 -3.68 18.63
N SER A 647 -0.99 -3.70 19.29
CA SER A 647 -1.92 -4.85 19.20
C SER A 647 -3.30 -4.44 18.69
N ALA A 648 -4.04 -5.38 18.11
CA ALA A 648 -5.39 -5.18 17.60
C ALA A 648 -6.37 -6.23 18.15
N ILE A 649 -7.50 -5.77 18.68
CA ILE A 649 -8.49 -6.56 19.41
C ILE A 649 -9.84 -6.45 18.71
N LEU A 650 -10.36 -7.57 18.22
CA LEU A 650 -11.74 -7.64 17.72
C LEU A 650 -12.71 -7.70 18.90
N LEU A 651 -13.63 -6.74 18.99
CA LEU A 651 -14.69 -6.74 20.00
C LEU A 651 -15.81 -7.70 19.60
N ASN A 652 -15.84 -8.86 20.25
CA ASN A 652 -16.81 -9.94 20.06
C ASN A 652 -17.28 -10.49 21.41
N ASP A 653 -18.24 -11.42 21.41
CA ASP A 653 -18.80 -11.98 22.65
C ASP A 653 -17.74 -12.57 23.61
N GLU A 654 -16.68 -13.19 23.07
CA GLU A 654 -15.59 -13.78 23.88
C GLU A 654 -14.74 -12.71 24.58
N THR A 655 -14.31 -11.68 23.85
CA THR A 655 -13.48 -10.60 24.39
C THR A 655 -14.28 -9.70 25.35
N LEU A 656 -15.57 -9.50 25.08
CA LEU A 656 -16.48 -8.77 25.96
C LEU A 656 -16.75 -9.53 27.28
N ALA A 657 -16.67 -10.86 27.29
CA ALA A 657 -16.92 -11.69 28.48
C ALA A 657 -15.75 -11.76 29.46
N SER A 658 -14.53 -11.41 29.06
CA SER A 658 -13.33 -11.48 29.92
C SER A 658 -12.40 -10.27 29.75
N PRO A 659 -12.88 -9.04 30.05
CA PRO A 659 -12.03 -7.85 30.05
C PRO A 659 -11.00 -7.91 31.18
N ALA A 660 -9.79 -7.42 30.91
CA ALA A 660 -8.71 -7.32 31.90
C ALA A 660 -8.30 -5.86 32.10
N ALA A 661 -8.27 -5.42 33.36
CA ALA A 661 -7.85 -4.07 33.74
C ALA A 661 -6.36 -3.87 33.45
N ARG A 662 -6.03 -3.28 32.29
CA ARG A 662 -4.68 -3.21 31.73
C ARG A 662 -4.23 -1.81 31.33
N TYR A 663 -5.16 -0.88 31.12
CA TYR A 663 -4.85 0.40 30.49
C TYR A 663 -4.94 1.56 31.48
N ASP A 664 -3.98 2.48 31.36
CA ASP A 664 -3.89 3.71 32.16
C ASP A 664 -4.65 4.85 31.47
N LEU A 665 -4.74 4.81 30.14
CA LEU A 665 -5.58 5.68 29.32
C LEU A 665 -6.37 4.85 28.30
N ILE A 666 -7.68 5.09 28.21
CA ILE A 666 -8.52 4.56 27.15
C ILE A 666 -9.16 5.73 26.41
N ILE A 667 -9.11 5.70 25.09
CA ILE A 667 -9.70 6.71 24.21
C ILE A 667 -10.81 6.03 23.43
N VAL A 668 -12.04 6.53 23.54
CA VAL A 668 -13.19 5.96 22.82
C VAL A 668 -13.78 7.03 21.91
N HIS A 669 -13.89 6.69 20.63
CA HIS A 669 -14.55 7.51 19.62
C HIS A 669 -16.01 7.06 19.49
N CYS A 670 -16.94 7.85 20.03
CA CYS A 670 -18.35 7.45 20.22
C CYS A 670 -19.18 7.39 18.92
N GLU A 671 -18.60 7.67 17.75
CA GLU A 671 -19.28 7.62 16.45
C GLU A 671 -19.37 6.19 15.89
N PHE A 672 -20.20 5.35 16.52
CA PHE A 672 -20.53 4.00 16.06
C PHE A 672 -21.78 4.00 15.16
N ASP A 673 -21.94 2.94 14.36
CA ASP A 673 -23.13 2.78 13.52
C ASP A 673 -24.43 2.62 14.33
N THR A 674 -24.31 2.12 15.58
CA THR A 674 -25.43 1.99 16.51
C THR A 674 -25.04 2.41 17.93
N LEU A 675 -26.00 2.95 18.68
CA LEU A 675 -25.82 3.28 20.09
C LEU A 675 -25.49 2.04 20.93
N HIS A 676 -26.02 0.88 20.55
CA HIS A 676 -25.76 -0.38 21.25
C HIS A 676 -24.28 -0.80 21.14
N ALA A 677 -23.71 -0.73 19.93
CA ALA A 677 -22.30 -1.01 19.71
C ALA A 677 -21.41 -0.04 20.49
N CYS A 678 -21.74 1.26 20.50
CA CYS A 678 -21.04 2.25 21.31
C CYS A 678 -21.10 1.91 22.81
N GLN A 679 -22.26 1.48 23.32
CA GLN A 679 -22.41 1.08 24.73
C GLN A 679 -21.60 -0.18 25.06
N GLN A 680 -21.54 -1.16 24.17
CA GLN A 680 -20.70 -2.35 24.35
C GLN A 680 -19.21 -1.97 24.40
N ALA A 681 -18.76 -1.09 23.50
CA ALA A 681 -17.40 -0.56 23.50
C ALA A 681 -17.08 0.22 24.79
N LEU A 682 -18.01 1.04 25.28
CA LEU A 682 -17.86 1.78 26.53
C LEU A 682 -17.82 0.86 27.77
N ASN A 683 -18.66 -0.18 27.81
CA ASN A 683 -18.60 -1.18 28.87
C ASN A 683 -17.26 -1.92 28.89
N TYR A 684 -16.74 -2.28 27.71
CA TYR A 684 -15.42 -2.88 27.57
C TYR A 684 -14.30 -1.93 28.03
N ALA A 685 -14.37 -0.66 27.63
CA ALA A 685 -13.45 0.38 28.09
C ALA A 685 -13.44 0.46 29.62
N ARG A 686 -14.62 0.58 30.24
CA ARG A 686 -14.77 0.66 31.70
C ARG A 686 -14.15 -0.54 32.42
N ALA A 687 -14.33 -1.75 31.89
CA ALA A 687 -13.82 -2.98 32.50
C ALA A 687 -12.31 -3.19 32.26
N SER A 688 -11.76 -2.57 31.20
CA SER A 688 -10.33 -2.67 30.84
C SER A 688 -9.45 -1.59 31.48
N LEU A 689 -10.06 -0.63 32.18
CA LEU A 689 -9.39 0.50 32.83
C LEU A 689 -8.81 0.10 34.20
N LYS A 690 -7.55 0.45 34.47
CA LYS A 690 -6.93 0.28 35.79
C LYS A 690 -7.57 1.22 36.83
N PRO A 691 -7.45 0.92 38.15
CA PRO A 691 -7.72 1.92 39.18
C PRO A 691 -6.89 3.19 38.93
N ASP A 692 -7.48 4.38 39.11
CA ASP A 692 -6.91 5.67 38.70
C ASP A 692 -6.64 5.81 37.18
N GLY A 693 -7.16 4.90 36.35
CA GLY A 693 -7.10 5.04 34.89
C GLY A 693 -7.98 6.18 34.39
N LYS A 694 -7.61 6.74 33.24
CA LYS A 694 -8.31 7.84 32.57
C LYS A 694 -9.06 7.33 31.33
N LEU A 695 -10.30 7.77 31.16
CA LEU A 695 -11.13 7.49 29.99
C LEU A 695 -11.41 8.82 29.29
N LEU A 696 -10.91 8.96 28.07
CA LEU A 696 -11.16 10.10 27.20
C LEU A 696 -12.22 9.69 26.18
N LEU A 697 -13.43 10.22 26.29
CA LEU A 697 -14.46 10.05 25.28
C LEU A 697 -14.40 11.20 24.31
N ARG A 698 -14.50 10.87 23.03
CA ARG A 698 -14.64 11.82 21.94
C ARG A 698 -15.99 11.58 21.30
N GLY A 699 -16.84 12.61 21.31
CA GLY A 699 -18.16 12.56 20.70
C GLY A 699 -18.35 13.69 19.69
N THR A 700 -19.42 13.57 18.91
CA THR A 700 -19.89 14.61 17.99
C THR A 700 -21.25 15.09 18.49
N HIS A 701 -21.46 16.41 18.54
CA HIS A 701 -22.77 16.98 18.88
C HIS A 701 -23.84 16.47 17.89
N PRO A 702 -25.10 16.34 18.32
CA PRO A 702 -26.19 15.99 17.42
C PRO A 702 -26.21 16.91 16.19
N SER A 703 -26.15 16.33 15.00
CA SER A 703 -26.03 17.05 13.73
C SER A 703 -27.15 16.64 12.77
N PRO A 704 -28.08 17.55 12.46
CA PRO A 704 -29.21 17.25 11.60
C PRO A 704 -28.81 16.84 10.16
N TRP A 705 -27.70 17.33 9.62
CA TRP A 705 -27.24 16.89 8.29
C TRP A 705 -26.59 15.49 8.33
N LEU A 706 -25.97 15.07 9.45
CA LEU A 706 -25.53 13.69 9.63
C LEU A 706 -26.73 12.74 9.71
N ASP A 707 -27.79 13.15 10.40
CA ASP A 707 -29.06 12.42 10.42
C ASP A 707 -29.69 12.30 9.04
N PHE A 708 -29.58 13.34 8.20
CA PHE A 708 -30.02 13.29 6.82
C PHE A 708 -29.26 12.24 6.00
N VAL A 709 -27.94 12.13 6.20
CA VAL A 709 -27.07 11.17 5.47
C VAL A 709 -27.32 9.74 5.95
N PHE A 710 -27.25 9.50 7.27
CA PHE A 710 -27.25 8.14 7.84
C PHE A 710 -28.64 7.65 8.26
N GLY A 711 -29.64 8.54 8.36
CA GLY A 711 -30.99 8.23 8.78
C GLY A 711 -31.79 7.32 7.84
N GLY A 712 -31.24 6.99 6.67
CA GLY A 712 -31.79 5.91 5.83
C GLY A 712 -31.60 4.52 6.42
N ARG A 713 -30.72 4.36 7.43
CA ARG A 713 -30.52 3.09 8.15
C ARG A 713 -31.54 3.00 9.29
N PRO A 714 -32.40 1.97 9.34
CA PRO A 714 -33.35 1.81 10.44
C PRO A 714 -32.70 1.77 11.83
N GLN A 715 -31.46 1.28 11.91
CA GLN A 715 -30.70 1.15 13.15
C GLN A 715 -30.08 2.46 13.66
N TRP A 716 -30.06 3.52 12.81
CA TRP A 716 -29.62 4.87 13.18
C TRP A 716 -30.55 5.52 14.21
N TRP A 717 -31.84 5.17 14.15
CA TRP A 717 -32.90 5.67 15.01
C TRP A 717 -33.19 4.66 16.12
N GLN A 718 -33.21 5.11 17.38
CA GLN A 718 -33.47 4.24 18.53
C GLN A 718 -34.55 4.78 19.48
N GLY A 719 -35.33 3.86 20.05
CA GLY A 719 -36.38 4.15 21.01
C GLY A 719 -37.69 4.63 20.38
N ALA A 720 -38.72 4.82 21.20
CA ALA A 720 -40.04 5.30 20.76
C ALA A 720 -40.01 6.77 20.29
N ASP A 721 -38.99 7.52 20.69
CA ASP A 721 -38.80 8.95 20.40
C ASP A 721 -37.87 9.21 19.19
N ASN A 722 -37.45 8.17 18.46
CA ASN A 722 -36.52 8.25 17.31
C ASN A 722 -35.24 9.06 17.63
N VAL A 723 -34.56 8.75 18.73
CA VAL A 723 -33.29 9.39 19.09
C VAL A 723 -32.17 8.89 18.17
N THR A 724 -31.34 9.81 17.70
CA THR A 724 -30.23 9.53 16.77
C THR A 724 -29.13 8.71 17.43
N ALA A 725 -28.26 8.12 16.62
CA ALA A 725 -27.05 7.44 17.10
C ALA A 725 -25.97 8.41 17.63
N LEU A 726 -26.20 9.73 17.56
CA LEU A 726 -25.30 10.79 18.03
C LEU A 726 -25.92 11.49 19.26
N PRO A 727 -25.85 10.89 20.46
CA PRO A 727 -26.44 11.51 21.64
C PRO A 727 -25.66 12.74 22.12
N PRO A 728 -26.32 13.68 22.81
CA PRO A 728 -25.67 14.84 23.40
C PRO A 728 -24.68 14.43 24.50
N ALA A 729 -23.66 15.26 24.74
CA ALA A 729 -22.61 15.02 25.73
C ALA A 729 -23.16 14.70 27.14
N SER A 730 -24.27 15.35 27.53
CA SER A 730 -24.93 15.12 28.81
C SER A 730 -25.37 13.66 29.03
N ARG A 731 -25.72 12.94 27.96
CA ARG A 731 -26.07 11.51 28.04
C ARG A 731 -24.86 10.65 28.38
N TRP A 732 -23.69 10.98 27.84
CA TRP A 732 -22.45 10.29 28.16
C TRP A 732 -21.93 10.63 29.56
N GLN A 733 -22.06 11.89 29.99
CA GLN A 733 -21.75 12.28 31.36
C GLN A 733 -22.59 11.51 32.38
N GLN A 734 -23.90 11.33 32.11
CA GLN A 734 -24.76 10.50 32.94
C GLN A 734 -24.31 9.03 32.95
N TRP A 735 -23.99 8.47 31.78
CA TRP A 735 -23.49 7.10 31.70
C TRP A 735 -22.18 6.91 32.49
N LEU A 736 -21.23 7.84 32.36
CA LEU A 736 -19.96 7.82 33.09
C LEU A 736 -20.17 7.85 34.60
N HIS A 737 -21.08 8.70 35.07
CA HIS A 737 -21.47 8.78 36.47
C HIS A 737 -22.09 7.46 36.96
N ASP A 738 -23.00 6.87 36.18
CA ASP A 738 -23.65 5.59 36.52
C ASP A 738 -22.66 4.42 36.57
N GLN A 739 -21.54 4.50 35.83
CA GLN A 739 -20.42 3.54 35.86
C GLN A 739 -19.36 3.84 36.94
N GLY A 740 -19.59 4.86 37.77
CA GLY A 740 -18.72 5.25 38.87
C GLY A 740 -17.43 5.97 38.46
N LEU A 741 -17.37 6.58 37.27
CA LEU A 741 -16.26 7.47 36.90
C LEU A 741 -16.59 8.92 37.28
N ALA A 742 -15.58 9.64 37.76
CA ALA A 742 -15.66 11.09 37.93
C ALA A 742 -15.40 11.76 36.57
N CYS A 743 -16.38 12.48 36.04
CA CYS A 743 -16.30 13.15 34.73
C CYS A 743 -16.05 14.66 34.90
N GLU A 744 -15.08 15.18 34.16
CA GLU A 744 -14.80 16.61 34.04
C GLU A 744 -15.85 17.32 33.16
N PRO A 745 -15.90 18.66 33.16
CA PRO A 745 -16.75 19.42 32.25
C PRO A 745 -16.48 19.11 30.77
N VAL A 746 -17.49 19.33 29.91
CA VAL A 746 -17.37 19.18 28.46
C VAL A 746 -16.30 20.12 27.92
N ILE A 747 -15.37 19.59 27.12
CA ILE A 747 -14.35 20.36 26.41
C ILE A 747 -14.79 20.49 24.96
N GLU A 748 -15.14 21.69 24.53
CA GLU A 748 -15.55 21.97 23.16
C GLU A 748 -14.34 22.10 22.24
N LEU A 749 -14.38 21.44 21.07
CA LEU A 749 -13.31 21.52 20.06
C LEU A 749 -13.57 22.59 19.00
N THR A 750 -14.72 23.28 19.08
CA THR A 750 -15.10 24.40 18.23
C THR A 750 -15.49 25.60 19.10
N ALA A 751 -15.49 26.81 18.52
CA ALA A 751 -15.96 28.01 19.22
C ALA A 751 -17.48 28.00 19.53
N SER A 752 -18.26 27.07 18.95
CA SER A 752 -19.71 26.98 19.14
C SER A 752 -20.09 25.75 19.98
N PRO A 753 -20.72 25.90 21.15
CA PRO A 753 -20.93 24.81 22.12
C PRO A 753 -22.04 23.81 21.72
N TYR A 754 -22.43 23.77 20.45
CA TYR A 754 -23.55 22.97 19.96
C TYR A 754 -23.29 22.30 18.60
N THR A 755 -22.11 22.44 18.02
CA THR A 755 -21.74 21.84 16.73
C THR A 755 -20.30 21.36 16.74
N GLY A 756 -20.03 20.35 15.92
CA GLY A 756 -18.72 19.70 15.84
C GLY A 756 -18.47 18.71 16.97
N ALA A 757 -17.19 18.41 17.20
CA ALA A 757 -16.78 17.40 18.16
C ALA A 757 -16.49 18.01 19.55
N TYR A 758 -16.61 17.16 20.57
CA TYR A 758 -16.31 17.48 21.97
C TYR A 758 -15.52 16.35 22.62
N LEU A 759 -14.86 16.66 23.75
CA LEU A 759 -14.19 15.68 24.60
C LEU A 759 -14.82 15.64 26.00
N LEU A 760 -14.87 14.45 26.58
CA LEU A 760 -15.14 14.20 27.99
C LEU A 760 -13.98 13.43 28.59
N LEU A 761 -13.35 13.99 29.61
CA LEU A 761 -12.33 13.29 30.39
C LEU A 761 -12.95 12.76 31.68
N ALA A 762 -12.79 11.46 31.93
CA ALA A 762 -13.27 10.81 33.13
C ALA A 762 -12.16 9.99 33.81
N SER A 763 -12.22 9.86 35.13
CA SER A 763 -11.25 9.11 35.93
C SER A 763 -11.93 8.05 36.77
N LEU A 764 -11.35 6.85 36.83
CA LEU A 764 -11.80 5.81 37.74
C LEU A 764 -11.18 6.02 39.13
N PRO A 765 -11.94 6.06 40.22
CA PRO A 765 -11.36 6.20 41.56
C PRO A 765 -10.34 5.09 41.88
N ALA A 766 -9.27 5.46 42.58
CA ALA A 766 -8.27 4.50 43.04
C ALA A 766 -8.90 3.44 43.96
N ALA A 767 -8.53 2.18 43.75
CA ALA A 767 -8.97 1.03 44.53
C ALA A 767 -7.75 0.19 44.90
N GLN A 768 -7.75 -0.40 46.10
CA GLN A 768 -6.67 -1.31 46.51
C GLN A 768 -6.74 -2.59 45.68
N PRO A 769 -5.63 -3.06 45.09
CA PRO A 769 -5.61 -4.31 44.34
C PRO A 769 -5.91 -5.49 45.28
N LEU A 770 -6.88 -6.31 44.90
CA LEU A 770 -7.14 -7.60 45.54
C LEU A 770 -6.05 -8.58 45.12
N VAL A 771 -5.16 -8.93 46.05
CA VAL A 771 -4.14 -9.96 45.82
C VAL A 771 -4.82 -11.33 45.91
N PRO A 772 -4.79 -12.16 44.85
CA PRO A 772 -5.34 -13.50 44.90
C PRO A 772 -4.55 -14.38 45.88
N ALA A 773 -5.25 -15.28 46.57
CA ALA A 773 -4.61 -16.27 47.44
C ALA A 773 -3.65 -17.13 46.61
N ALA A 774 -2.39 -17.24 47.03
CA ALA A 774 -1.42 -18.11 46.36
C ALA A 774 -1.68 -19.57 46.72
N ASP A 775 -1.47 -20.46 45.75
CA ASP A 775 -1.30 -21.88 46.05
C ASP A 775 -0.02 -22.09 46.89
N ILE A 776 -0.03 -23.10 47.76
CA ILE A 776 1.15 -23.49 48.53
C ILE A 776 2.06 -24.30 47.61
N ARG A 777 3.17 -23.69 47.19
CA ARG A 777 4.21 -24.33 46.36
C ARG A 777 5.34 -24.87 47.22
N ARG A 778 6.03 -25.91 46.72
CA ARG A 778 7.17 -26.57 47.38
C ARG A 778 8.46 -26.29 46.62
N GLN A 779 9.42 -25.66 47.30
CA GLN A 779 10.68 -25.22 46.69
C GLN A 779 11.89 -25.90 47.32
N LEU A 780 12.84 -26.32 46.48
CA LEU A 780 14.18 -26.73 46.90
C LEU A 780 15.19 -25.65 46.49
N ILE A 781 15.93 -25.07 47.44
CA ILE A 781 16.92 -24.02 47.19
C ILE A 781 18.31 -24.62 47.35
N LEU A 782 19.12 -24.59 46.29
CA LEU A 782 20.49 -25.10 46.24
C LEU A 782 21.48 -23.95 46.35
N ALA A 783 22.41 -24.03 47.29
CA ALA A 783 23.47 -23.05 47.50
C ALA A 783 24.77 -23.72 47.96
N SER A 784 25.89 -23.00 47.91
CA SER A 784 27.16 -23.51 48.44
C SER A 784 27.13 -23.64 49.97
N ALA A 785 28.12 -24.32 50.54
CA ALA A 785 28.23 -24.48 52.00
C ALA A 785 28.48 -23.14 52.73
N ALA A 786 29.10 -22.16 52.06
CA ALA A 786 29.39 -20.84 52.58
C ALA A 786 29.68 -19.88 51.44
N GLY A 787 29.16 -18.65 51.52
CA GLY A 787 29.36 -17.65 50.47
C GLY A 787 28.20 -16.67 50.37
N PRO A 788 28.28 -15.71 49.42
CA PRO A 788 27.20 -14.76 49.15
C PRO A 788 25.90 -15.44 48.67
N ASP A 789 26.02 -16.53 47.91
CA ASP A 789 24.90 -17.38 47.50
C ASP A 789 24.17 -18.02 48.68
N GLN A 790 24.90 -18.51 49.69
CA GLN A 790 24.31 -19.09 50.90
C GLN A 790 23.53 -18.04 51.71
N ALA A 791 24.05 -16.80 51.80
CA ALA A 791 23.35 -15.70 52.46
C ALA A 791 22.06 -15.32 51.71
N LEU A 792 22.11 -15.25 50.37
CA LEU A 792 20.95 -15.01 49.53
C LEU A 792 19.89 -16.12 49.68
N ALA A 793 20.33 -17.37 49.65
CA ALA A 793 19.45 -18.54 49.79
C ALA A 793 18.73 -18.56 51.14
N GLN A 794 19.43 -18.21 52.22
CA GLN A 794 18.83 -18.09 53.55
C GLN A 794 17.77 -16.97 53.62
N ALA A 795 18.06 -15.80 53.03
CA ALA A 795 17.12 -14.68 53.00
C ALA A 795 15.86 -15.02 52.18
N LEU A 796 16.03 -15.63 51.01
CA LEU A 796 14.92 -16.08 50.17
C LEU A 796 14.09 -17.18 50.84
N HIS A 797 14.74 -18.14 51.52
CA HIS A 797 14.07 -19.17 52.30
C HIS A 797 13.18 -18.54 53.39
N THR A 798 13.71 -17.58 54.15
CA THR A 798 12.96 -16.87 55.19
C THR A 798 11.78 -16.07 54.62
N GLU A 799 11.94 -15.38 53.50
CA GLU A 799 10.85 -14.64 52.84
C GLU A 799 9.74 -15.58 52.36
N LEU A 800 10.09 -16.68 51.68
CA LEU A 800 9.11 -17.66 51.21
C LEU A 800 8.31 -18.30 52.36
N GLN A 801 8.99 -18.62 53.48
CA GLN A 801 8.33 -19.14 54.69
C GLN A 801 7.37 -18.13 55.32
N ALA A 802 7.78 -16.85 55.41
CA ALA A 802 6.93 -15.78 55.93
C ALA A 802 5.65 -15.60 55.10
N GLN A 803 5.71 -15.93 53.81
CA GLN A 803 4.59 -15.89 52.86
C GLN A 803 3.81 -17.22 52.76
N GLY A 804 4.05 -18.16 53.68
CA GLY A 804 3.31 -19.42 53.80
C GLY A 804 3.69 -20.51 52.78
N GLN A 805 4.83 -20.39 52.11
CA GLN A 805 5.34 -21.39 51.15
C GLN A 805 6.16 -22.47 51.84
N LEU A 806 6.34 -23.63 51.20
CA LEU A 806 7.11 -24.76 51.75
C LEU A 806 8.49 -24.83 51.07
N SER A 807 9.50 -24.19 51.66
CA SER A 807 10.85 -24.12 51.08
C SER A 807 11.86 -24.91 51.91
N GLN A 808 12.78 -25.62 51.25
CA GLN A 808 13.88 -26.37 51.86
C GLN A 808 15.21 -25.87 51.32
N LEU A 809 16.14 -25.51 52.21
CA LEU A 809 17.51 -25.11 51.85
C LEU A 809 18.45 -26.32 51.91
N ALA A 810 19.21 -26.57 50.85
CA ALA A 810 20.20 -27.63 50.77
C ALA A 810 21.56 -27.05 50.33
N SER A 811 22.55 -27.11 51.23
CA SER A 811 23.84 -26.43 51.06
C SER A 811 25.00 -27.40 50.80
N GLY A 812 25.88 -27.05 49.87
CA GLY A 812 27.15 -27.76 49.63
C GLY A 812 27.01 -29.13 48.98
N ASN A 813 25.97 -29.35 48.18
CA ASN A 813 25.72 -30.62 47.50
C ASN A 813 26.52 -30.71 46.19
N THR A 814 27.11 -31.87 45.91
CA THR A 814 27.78 -32.14 44.64
C THR A 814 26.82 -32.71 43.59
N ALA A 815 27.16 -32.64 42.31
CA ALA A 815 26.37 -33.19 41.20
C ALA A 815 25.88 -34.64 41.44
N ASP A 816 26.74 -35.51 41.98
CA ASP A 816 26.42 -36.92 42.25
C ASP A 816 25.38 -37.14 43.38
N GLN A 817 25.08 -36.10 44.17
CA GLN A 817 24.16 -36.16 45.29
C GLN A 817 22.75 -35.65 44.94
N LEU A 818 22.56 -35.05 43.76
CA LEU A 818 21.31 -34.39 43.39
C LEU A 818 20.13 -35.36 43.26
N ASP A 819 20.33 -36.54 42.68
CA ASP A 819 19.27 -37.57 42.53
C ASP A 819 18.70 -37.98 43.90
N ALA A 820 19.59 -38.27 44.86
CA ALA A 820 19.21 -38.67 46.21
C ALA A 820 18.52 -37.52 46.96
N LEU A 821 19.01 -36.29 46.81
CA LEU A 821 18.44 -35.10 47.43
C LEU A 821 17.02 -34.82 46.94
N ILE A 822 16.81 -34.85 45.62
CA ILE A 822 15.49 -34.63 45.01
C ILE A 822 14.51 -35.70 45.47
N GLN A 823 14.91 -36.98 45.41
CA GLN A 823 14.05 -38.10 45.81
C GLN A 823 13.71 -38.08 47.30
N ASP A 824 14.68 -37.79 48.18
CA ASP A 824 14.46 -37.69 49.62
C ASP A 824 13.51 -36.52 49.96
N THR A 825 13.72 -35.38 49.31
CA THR A 825 12.84 -34.20 49.45
C THR A 825 11.41 -34.52 49.01
N GLN A 826 11.25 -35.19 47.86
CA GLN A 826 9.94 -35.61 47.36
C GLN A 826 9.26 -36.64 48.25
N ASN A 827 10.02 -37.60 48.80
CA ASN A 827 9.47 -38.63 49.68
C ASN A 827 9.00 -38.05 51.01
N ARG A 828 9.73 -37.08 51.57
CA ARG A 828 9.38 -36.45 52.86
C ARG A 828 8.30 -35.39 52.75
N HIS A 829 8.36 -34.61 51.67
CA HIS A 829 7.59 -33.39 51.54
C HIS A 829 6.67 -33.38 50.34
N GLY A 830 6.62 -34.42 49.51
CA GLY A 830 5.80 -34.54 48.29
C GLY A 830 6.37 -33.80 47.07
N PRO A 831 5.62 -33.69 45.96
CA PRO A 831 6.17 -33.22 44.68
C PRO A 831 6.74 -31.79 44.77
N LEU A 832 7.92 -31.62 44.19
CA LEU A 832 8.58 -30.32 44.07
C LEU A 832 7.94 -29.52 42.93
N HIS A 833 7.65 -28.26 43.20
CA HIS A 833 7.14 -27.31 42.21
C HIS A 833 8.27 -26.50 41.60
N ASP A 834 9.26 -26.10 42.42
CA ASP A 834 10.38 -25.26 42.00
C ASP A 834 11.71 -25.77 42.59
N ILE A 835 12.78 -25.69 41.81
CA ILE A 835 14.15 -25.88 42.28
C ILE A 835 14.96 -24.65 41.90
N LEU A 836 15.53 -23.96 42.88
CA LEU A 836 16.27 -22.72 42.68
C LEU A 836 17.77 -22.98 42.82
N LEU A 837 18.52 -22.78 41.75
CA LEU A 837 19.97 -22.93 41.69
C LEU A 837 20.64 -21.57 41.95
N LEU A 838 21.11 -21.37 43.17
CA LEU A 838 21.88 -20.20 43.61
C LEU A 838 23.37 -20.52 43.78
N ASP A 839 23.76 -21.80 43.80
CA ASP A 839 25.15 -22.23 44.06
C ASP A 839 26.16 -21.50 43.15
N GLY A 840 27.11 -20.82 43.78
CA GLY A 840 28.15 -20.01 43.13
C GLY A 840 27.72 -18.58 42.74
N TRP A 841 26.49 -18.16 43.06
CA TRP A 841 26.02 -16.78 42.84
C TRP A 841 26.86 -15.77 43.64
N GLY A 842 27.41 -14.76 42.96
CA GLY A 842 28.26 -13.73 43.57
C GLY A 842 29.66 -14.19 44.00
N ALA A 843 30.11 -15.38 43.59
CA ALA A 843 31.46 -15.88 43.81
C ALA A 843 32.46 -15.20 42.84
N ASP A 844 32.78 -13.94 43.11
CA ASP A 844 33.66 -13.13 42.27
C ASP A 844 35.14 -13.39 42.58
N SER A 845 35.94 -13.65 41.52
CA SER A 845 37.41 -13.76 41.61
C SER A 845 38.08 -12.77 40.66
N ALA A 846 39.09 -12.07 41.16
CA ALA A 846 39.96 -11.20 40.35
C ALA A 846 40.90 -12.00 39.43
N ASP A 847 41.07 -13.30 39.66
CA ASP A 847 41.81 -14.21 38.79
C ASP A 847 40.89 -14.80 37.71
N ASP A 848 41.23 -14.56 36.45
CA ASP A 848 40.48 -15.03 35.28
C ASP A 848 40.37 -16.56 35.21
N ALA A 849 41.41 -17.30 35.62
CA ALA A 849 41.41 -18.76 35.59
C ALA A 849 40.46 -19.34 36.64
N ALA A 850 40.50 -18.81 37.87
CA ALA A 850 39.56 -19.16 38.93
C ALA A 850 38.12 -18.78 38.57
N ARG A 851 37.90 -17.62 37.94
CA ARG A 851 36.58 -17.18 37.48
C ARG A 851 36.01 -18.09 36.39
N LEU A 852 36.82 -18.46 35.40
CA LEU A 852 36.43 -19.44 34.38
C LEU A 852 36.08 -20.79 35.00
N HIS A 853 36.93 -21.29 35.91
CA HIS A 853 36.67 -22.56 36.58
C HIS A 853 35.35 -22.55 37.36
N ALA A 854 35.08 -21.48 38.11
CA ALA A 854 33.82 -21.32 38.84
C ALA A 854 32.60 -21.34 37.89
N GLN A 855 32.66 -20.62 36.77
CA GLN A 855 31.55 -20.60 35.81
C GLN A 855 31.33 -21.96 35.13
N VAL A 856 32.41 -22.68 34.80
CA VAL A 856 32.33 -24.06 34.29
C VAL A 856 31.64 -24.98 35.31
N GLN A 857 31.99 -24.86 36.60
CA GLN A 857 31.33 -25.65 37.65
C GLN A 857 29.84 -25.33 37.77
N ARG A 858 29.46 -24.06 37.68
CA ARG A 858 28.04 -23.65 37.73
C ARG A 858 27.25 -24.17 36.55
N CYS A 859 27.80 -24.11 35.33
CA CYS A 859 27.16 -24.70 34.15
C CYS A 859 27.05 -26.23 34.27
N ALA A 860 28.11 -26.90 34.73
CA ALA A 860 28.10 -28.34 34.97
C ALA A 860 27.06 -28.75 36.03
N LEU A 861 26.90 -27.95 37.09
CA LEU A 861 25.91 -28.18 38.13
C LEU A 861 24.48 -27.97 37.60
N ALA A 862 24.24 -26.94 36.77
CA ALA A 862 22.96 -26.74 36.11
C ALA A 862 22.58 -27.94 35.21
N ALA A 863 23.53 -28.46 34.44
CA ALA A 863 23.35 -29.66 33.63
C ALA A 863 23.11 -30.92 34.47
N ALA A 864 23.86 -31.09 35.56
CA ALA A 864 23.66 -32.22 36.47
C ALA A 864 22.27 -32.19 37.12
N LEU A 865 21.78 -30.99 37.45
CA LEU A 865 20.45 -30.78 38.01
C LEU A 865 19.34 -31.13 37.02
N THR A 866 19.43 -30.67 35.77
CA THR A 866 18.43 -31.02 34.74
C THR A 866 18.39 -32.52 34.50
N GLN A 867 19.56 -33.18 34.39
CA GLN A 867 19.63 -34.63 34.24
C GLN A 867 19.11 -35.38 35.49
N ALA A 868 19.33 -34.84 36.69
CA ALA A 868 18.79 -35.40 37.93
C ALA A 868 17.25 -35.33 37.95
N CYS A 869 16.67 -34.21 37.51
CA CYS A 869 15.22 -34.09 37.33
C CYS A 869 14.67 -35.10 36.32
N GLU A 870 15.37 -35.34 35.21
CA GLU A 870 14.97 -36.36 34.22
C GLU A 870 15.01 -37.78 34.80
N ARG A 871 16.12 -38.14 35.48
CA ARG A 871 16.29 -39.47 36.10
C ARG A 871 15.28 -39.74 37.21
N THR A 872 14.88 -38.70 37.95
CA THR A 872 13.88 -38.79 39.03
C THR A 872 12.45 -38.54 38.56
N ALA A 873 12.23 -38.28 37.26
CA ALA A 873 10.93 -37.92 36.68
C ALA A 873 10.27 -36.71 37.39
N THR A 874 11.07 -35.70 37.75
CA THR A 874 10.63 -34.49 38.45
C THR A 874 10.25 -33.39 37.45
N ALA A 875 8.97 -33.01 37.42
CA ALA A 875 8.44 -31.95 36.54
C ALA A 875 8.54 -30.54 37.15
N ALA A 876 9.51 -30.28 38.03
CA ALA A 876 9.66 -28.99 38.70
C ALA A 876 10.17 -27.89 37.75
N THR A 877 9.84 -26.63 38.04
CA THR A 877 10.47 -25.48 37.37
C THR A 877 11.85 -25.23 37.96
N ILE A 878 12.88 -25.24 37.13
CA ILE A 878 14.27 -24.98 37.53
C ILE A 878 14.55 -23.49 37.32
N TRP A 879 14.81 -22.77 38.41
CA TRP A 879 15.20 -21.37 38.40
C TRP A 879 16.72 -21.26 38.50
N ILE A 880 17.35 -20.74 37.45
CA ILE A 880 18.78 -20.45 37.44
C ILE A 880 18.96 -18.98 37.79
N VAL A 881 19.57 -18.72 38.95
CA VAL A 881 19.75 -17.37 39.47
C VAL A 881 21.17 -16.87 39.16
N THR A 882 21.25 -15.72 38.51
CA THR A 882 22.49 -15.08 38.06
C THR A 882 22.66 -13.69 38.67
N ARG A 883 23.85 -13.14 38.55
CA ARG A 883 24.17 -11.76 38.95
C ARG A 883 24.82 -11.00 37.79
N ASN A 884 24.29 -9.82 37.48
CA ASN A 884 24.79 -8.91 36.45
C ASN A 884 24.90 -9.56 35.04
N ALA A 885 24.18 -10.66 34.79
CA ALA A 885 24.15 -11.26 33.45
C ALA A 885 23.47 -10.33 32.43
N GLY A 886 22.59 -9.43 32.91
CA GLY A 886 21.87 -8.45 32.11
C GLY A 886 22.63 -7.20 31.67
N VAL A 887 23.91 -7.03 32.05
CA VAL A 887 24.62 -5.75 31.86
C VAL A 887 24.74 -5.34 30.40
N SER A 888 24.94 -6.29 29.49
CA SER A 888 24.99 -6.01 28.05
C SER A 888 23.65 -5.58 27.45
N MET A 889 22.53 -5.87 28.12
CA MET A 889 21.17 -5.52 27.67
C MET A 889 20.66 -4.21 28.33
N GLY A 890 21.52 -3.51 29.08
CA GLY A 890 21.18 -2.28 29.80
C GLY A 890 20.82 -2.47 31.28
N GLY A 891 21.01 -3.66 31.85
CA GLY A 891 20.81 -3.93 33.28
C GLY A 891 22.05 -3.63 34.13
N GLY A 892 21.90 -3.49 35.45
CA GLY A 892 23.05 -3.38 36.36
C GLY A 892 23.97 -2.16 36.15
N THR A 893 25.13 -2.15 36.82
CA THR A 893 26.12 -1.07 36.70
C THR A 893 27.22 -1.45 35.69
N PRO A 894 27.42 -0.71 34.59
CA PRO A 894 28.45 -1.02 33.57
C PRO A 894 29.89 -1.05 34.11
N GLN A 895 30.09 -0.48 35.31
CA GLN A 895 31.38 -0.44 36.01
C GLN A 895 31.63 -1.67 36.88
N ASP A 896 30.68 -2.59 37.02
CA ASP A 896 30.89 -3.84 37.75
C ASP A 896 31.65 -4.85 36.87
N PRO A 897 32.88 -5.27 37.22
CA PRO A 897 33.67 -6.20 36.43
C PRO A 897 33.15 -7.65 36.45
N ALA A 898 32.14 -7.95 37.27
CA ALA A 898 31.57 -9.28 37.43
C ALA A 898 30.52 -9.61 36.34
N ILE A 899 30.97 -9.90 35.12
CA ILE A 899 30.13 -10.43 34.01
C ILE A 899 30.20 -11.98 33.96
N GLY A 900 30.71 -12.61 35.01
CA GLY A 900 30.98 -14.06 35.03
C GLY A 900 29.74 -14.89 34.69
N ASP A 901 28.59 -14.52 35.24
CA ASP A 901 27.34 -15.27 35.13
C ASP A 901 26.66 -15.17 33.76
N ALA A 902 27.15 -14.32 32.85
CA ALA A 902 26.67 -14.29 31.47
C ALA A 902 26.87 -15.65 30.77
N ALA A 903 27.93 -16.39 31.14
CA ALA A 903 28.15 -17.75 30.65
C ALA A 903 27.04 -18.72 31.12
N LEU A 904 26.65 -18.65 32.39
CA LEU A 904 25.57 -19.45 32.95
C LEU A 904 24.21 -19.05 32.38
N TRP A 905 23.96 -17.74 32.16
CA TRP A 905 22.74 -17.26 31.51
C TRP A 905 22.59 -17.81 30.10
N GLY A 906 23.65 -17.69 29.28
CA GLY A 906 23.69 -18.24 27.93
C GLY A 906 23.50 -19.76 27.91
N TYR A 907 24.14 -20.47 28.84
CA TYR A 907 23.97 -21.93 28.98
C TYR A 907 22.55 -22.31 29.42
N GLY A 908 21.94 -21.52 30.33
CA GLY A 908 20.55 -21.69 30.75
C GLY A 908 19.56 -21.59 29.59
N ARG A 909 19.78 -20.68 28.62
CA ARG A 909 18.98 -20.61 27.39
C ARG A 909 19.11 -21.88 26.54
N THR A 910 20.31 -22.46 26.47
CA THR A 910 20.50 -23.76 25.79
C THR A 910 19.71 -24.87 26.48
N LEU A 911 19.81 -24.96 27.81
CA LEU A 911 19.06 -25.96 28.58
C LEU A 911 17.54 -25.77 28.43
N ALA A 912 17.05 -24.53 28.42
CA ALA A 912 15.63 -24.23 28.23
C ALA A 912 15.09 -24.73 26.88
N ASN A 913 15.89 -24.62 25.81
CA ASN A 913 15.54 -25.13 24.48
C ASN A 913 15.59 -26.67 24.38
N GLU A 914 16.34 -27.33 25.27
CA GLU A 914 16.46 -28.79 25.32
C GLU A 914 15.46 -29.45 26.29
N ALA A 915 14.78 -28.65 27.12
CA ALA A 915 13.85 -29.15 28.13
C ALA A 915 12.55 -29.68 27.50
N SER A 916 12.22 -30.95 27.75
CA SER A 916 11.01 -31.59 27.24
C SER A 916 9.92 -31.82 28.30
N ASN A 917 10.31 -32.01 29.58
CA ASN A 917 9.41 -32.41 30.66
C ASN A 917 9.49 -31.52 31.92
N TYR A 918 10.26 -30.43 31.86
CA TYR A 918 10.43 -29.45 32.94
C TYR A 918 10.59 -28.06 32.30
N ARG A 919 10.47 -27.01 33.10
CA ARG A 919 10.60 -25.61 32.64
C ARG A 919 11.84 -24.99 33.25
N ILE A 920 12.65 -24.30 32.46
CA ILE A 920 13.80 -23.55 32.95
C ILE A 920 13.45 -22.06 32.92
N ARG A 921 13.73 -21.36 34.02
CA ARG A 921 13.60 -19.92 34.12
C ARG A 921 14.91 -19.29 34.57
N LEU A 922 15.25 -18.15 33.97
CA LEU A 922 16.45 -17.38 34.26
C LEU A 922 16.04 -16.11 35.03
N ALA A 923 16.69 -15.89 36.17
CA ALA A 923 16.48 -14.70 36.99
C ALA A 923 17.82 -14.00 37.26
N ASP A 924 17.98 -12.75 36.83
CA ASP A 924 19.16 -11.93 37.14
C ASP A 924 18.83 -11.03 38.33
N LEU A 925 19.64 -11.12 39.38
CA LEU A 925 19.35 -10.49 40.66
C LEU A 925 20.52 -9.60 41.11
N PRO A 926 20.28 -8.31 41.44
CA PRO A 926 21.25 -7.46 42.09
C PRO A 926 21.28 -7.74 43.60
N GLN A 927 22.29 -7.23 44.30
CA GLN A 927 22.32 -7.29 45.76
C GLN A 927 21.27 -6.31 46.34
N GLY A 928 20.29 -6.82 47.11
CA GLY A 928 19.31 -5.98 47.80
C GLY A 928 18.06 -6.73 48.29
N THR A 929 17.44 -6.25 49.37
CA THR A 929 16.24 -6.87 49.96
C THR A 929 14.99 -6.73 49.07
N ALA A 930 14.86 -5.62 48.33
CA ALA A 930 13.74 -5.41 47.42
C ALA A 930 13.74 -6.39 46.24
N ALA A 931 14.92 -6.71 45.70
CA ALA A 931 15.07 -7.71 44.65
C ALA A 931 14.70 -9.12 45.14
N ILE A 932 15.07 -9.48 46.39
CA ILE A 932 14.68 -10.76 47.01
C ILE A 932 13.15 -10.87 47.13
N ALA A 933 12.48 -9.80 47.56
CA ALA A 933 11.02 -9.77 47.64
C ALA A 933 10.36 -9.90 46.25
N ALA A 934 10.96 -9.31 45.21
CA ALA A 934 10.50 -9.44 43.83
C ALA A 934 10.68 -10.88 43.31
N LEU A 935 11.84 -11.51 43.54
CA LEU A 935 12.08 -12.92 43.19
C LEU A 935 11.14 -13.87 43.95
N ALA A 936 10.90 -13.64 45.24
CA ALA A 936 9.96 -14.43 46.02
C ALA A 936 8.52 -14.32 45.49
N ARG A 937 8.12 -13.13 44.99
CA ARG A 937 6.84 -12.94 44.31
C ARG A 937 6.77 -13.72 43.01
N GLU A 938 7.83 -13.67 42.21
CA GLU A 938 7.94 -14.36 40.91
C GLU A 938 7.80 -15.89 41.06
N VAL A 939 8.46 -16.47 42.07
CA VAL A 939 8.39 -17.91 42.36
C VAL A 939 7.01 -18.33 42.86
N ARG A 940 6.29 -17.45 43.57
CA ARG A 940 4.93 -17.71 44.07
C ARG A 940 3.88 -17.61 42.97
N TYR A 941 4.04 -16.65 42.07
CA TYR A 941 3.09 -16.33 41.02
C TYR A 941 3.79 -16.31 39.66
N PRO A 942 4.36 -17.43 39.21
CA PRO A 942 5.09 -17.47 37.95
C PRO A 942 4.17 -17.11 36.78
N ASP A 943 4.55 -16.09 36.00
CA ASP A 943 3.81 -15.67 34.81
C ASP A 943 4.35 -16.35 33.53
N ALA A 944 4.10 -15.79 32.36
CA ALA A 944 4.57 -16.36 31.10
C ALA A 944 6.08 -16.17 30.84
N GLU A 945 6.77 -15.28 31.55
CA GLU A 945 8.17 -14.95 31.29
C GLU A 945 9.11 -16.07 31.78
N ASP A 946 10.02 -16.47 30.90
CA ASP A 946 11.10 -17.42 31.20
C ASP A 946 12.42 -16.72 31.56
N GLU A 947 12.56 -15.44 31.20
CA GLU A 947 13.73 -14.63 31.49
C GLU A 947 13.30 -13.34 32.17
N VAL A 948 13.77 -13.13 33.40
CA VAL A 948 13.45 -11.94 34.20
C VAL A 948 14.69 -11.35 34.82
N LEU A 949 14.74 -10.03 34.88
CA LEU A 949 15.81 -9.29 35.53
C LEU A 949 15.21 -8.32 36.53
N PHE A 950 15.83 -8.23 37.70
CA PHE A 950 15.37 -7.35 38.77
C PHE A 950 16.30 -6.15 38.94
N GLY A 951 15.72 -4.96 39.13
CA GLY A 951 16.44 -3.76 39.56
C GLY A 951 16.72 -3.76 41.06
N ALA A 952 17.62 -2.88 41.53
CA ALA A 952 17.94 -2.76 42.96
C ALA A 952 16.71 -2.37 43.82
N LEU A 953 15.72 -1.70 43.21
CA LEU A 953 14.46 -1.30 43.82
C LEU A 953 13.36 -2.37 43.71
N GLY A 954 13.65 -3.53 43.12
CA GLY A 954 12.66 -4.59 42.86
C GLY A 954 11.84 -4.39 41.58
N GLU A 955 12.25 -3.45 40.72
CA GLU A 955 11.73 -3.29 39.36
C GLU A 955 11.94 -4.58 38.57
N ARG A 956 11.02 -4.92 37.67
CA ARG A 956 11.08 -6.15 36.89
C ARG A 956 11.19 -5.82 35.41
N PHE A 957 12.16 -6.41 34.74
CA PHE A 957 12.43 -6.28 33.32
C PHE A 957 12.45 -7.65 32.67
N ALA A 958 12.11 -7.70 31.38
CA ALA A 958 12.27 -8.89 30.56
C ALA A 958 13.03 -8.54 29.27
N PRO A 959 13.90 -9.43 28.77
CA PRO A 959 14.60 -9.22 27.51
C PRO A 959 13.61 -9.27 26.35
N ARG A 960 13.73 -8.32 25.42
CA ARG A 960 12.97 -8.28 24.17
C ARG A 960 13.88 -7.93 23.01
N LEU A 961 13.61 -8.53 21.87
CA LEU A 961 14.31 -8.23 20.63
C LEU A 961 13.68 -6.95 20.02
N ARG A 962 14.47 -5.90 19.79
CA ARG A 962 14.01 -4.60 19.31
C ARG A 962 14.91 -4.04 18.23
N VAL A 963 14.33 -3.25 17.33
CA VAL A 963 15.11 -2.39 16.43
C VAL A 963 15.76 -1.28 17.26
N VAL A 964 17.08 -1.14 17.13
CA VAL A 964 17.89 -0.15 17.84
C VAL A 964 18.63 0.72 16.83
N PRO A 965 19.04 1.95 17.23
CA PRO A 965 19.88 2.78 16.37
C PRO A 965 21.17 2.05 15.98
N PRO A 966 21.69 2.26 14.76
CA PRO A 966 22.95 1.65 14.35
C PRO A 966 24.09 2.08 15.29
N PRO A 967 25.00 1.16 15.64
CA PRO A 967 26.11 1.47 16.54
C PRO A 967 26.95 2.61 15.96
N GLN A 968 27.24 3.63 16.78
CA GLN A 968 28.05 4.78 16.37
C GLN A 968 29.46 4.30 15.95
N GLY A 969 29.76 4.30 14.64
CA GLY A 969 31.10 3.97 14.14
C GLY A 969 31.20 3.15 12.85
N ARG A 970 30.21 3.16 11.95
CA ARG A 970 30.35 2.64 10.58
C ARG A 970 30.03 3.69 9.54
#